data_AF-A0A5E8EXM1-F1
#
_entry.id   AF-A0A5E8EXM1-F1
#
_cell.length_a   1.000
_cell.length_b   1.000
_cell.length_c   1.000
_cell.angle_alpha   90.00
_cell.angle_beta   90.00
_cell.angle_gamma   90.00
#
_symmetry.space_group_name_H-M   'P 1'
#
loop_
_entity.id
_entity.type
_entity.pdbx_description
1 polymer ?
#
loop_
_entity_poly.entity_id
_entity_poly.type
_entity_poly.pdbx_seq_one_letter_code
_entity_poly.pdbx_strand_id
1 'polypeptide(L)'
;MPKKASPADATAVAEIHDQKLVRGNGGELHQVAKGKVEVQTTALGAPIADDHNTLKIGDRGPTLIEDFHFREKIFHFDHERIPERVVHARGYGAHGFFETYESLAKYTKADIFQRPGEKTPAFVRFSTVAGSKGSFDLARDVRGFAVKLYTKEGNWDLVGNNIPVFFIQDAIRFPDMVHAVKEEPDRAFPQAQSAHDNFWDFISLTPESMHMIMWIMSDRAIPRSFRFMQGFGVHTFRLVNAKDESTFVKFIWKPKLGMQSVVWNEAVKINGADPDFHRRDLWNAIQSGDFPEWELCVQLFDQDFADSFDFDILDPTKIIPEEIIEPIPVGRLVLDRMPENFFAETEQVAFMTQNVPPGIDFSNDPLLQGRNFSYLDTQLKRLGSPNFTHLPINAPKCPFHHFQQDGHMAMRNPAGRANYQPNSWGEGPRESPERGFRSFADAEEGQKVRLRAESFADHYSQARQFFISQTEPEQRHIAMALTFELSKVETPVIRERMISHLLNIDETLATTVADKLGIKTMPAPADAAVPTRDDLEPSPALSIINNGPDTFKGRKIGVLVSDGIDSGLLQAVRDAAQAEGAKVEIVARRVGGVEAGDGSWIEANHMIDGGPSVLFDAVVLLVSEEGAEMLSRDAAAKDFVSDAFAHLKFIGFVAGAGPLLASAGVAADADEGLIELTGGDSARSFVEACRKLRLWARESAVKL
;
A
#
# COMPACT_ATOMS: atom_id res chain seq x y z
N MET A 1 -29.01 -21.84 -59.67
CA MET A 1 -28.14 -20.69 -59.34
C MET A 1 -28.84 -19.85 -58.29
N PRO A 2 -28.38 -19.82 -57.03
CA PRO A 2 -28.90 -18.86 -56.07
C PRO A 2 -28.33 -17.48 -56.44
N LYS A 3 -29.15 -16.43 -56.34
CA LYS A 3 -28.76 -15.04 -56.59
C LYS A 3 -27.46 -14.73 -55.84
N LYS A 4 -26.44 -14.25 -56.56
CA LYS A 4 -25.33 -13.51 -55.96
C LYS A 4 -25.95 -12.44 -55.06
N ALA A 5 -25.80 -12.57 -53.75
CA ALA A 5 -25.96 -11.43 -52.87
C ALA A 5 -24.89 -10.43 -53.30
N SER A 6 -25.33 -9.31 -53.86
CA SER A 6 -24.49 -8.13 -54.01
C SER A 6 -23.86 -7.83 -52.65
N PRO A 7 -22.56 -7.53 -52.53
CA PRO A 7 -22.09 -6.83 -51.35
C PRO A 7 -22.98 -5.60 -51.21
N ALA A 8 -23.62 -5.45 -50.05
CA ALA A 8 -24.59 -4.40 -49.82
C ALA A 8 -23.97 -3.05 -50.18
N ASP A 9 -24.49 -2.44 -51.25
CA ASP A 9 -24.16 -1.08 -51.61
C ASP A 9 -24.61 -0.15 -50.48
N ALA A 10 -23.72 0.78 -50.13
CA ALA A 10 -23.88 1.86 -49.14
C ALA A 10 -23.92 1.44 -47.67
N THR A 11 -22.73 1.41 -47.06
CA THR A 11 -22.49 1.64 -45.63
C THR A 11 -23.23 2.90 -45.19
N ALA A 12 -24.38 2.76 -44.53
CA ALA A 12 -25.00 3.89 -43.86
C ALA A 12 -24.04 4.32 -42.74
N VAL A 13 -23.41 5.48 -42.89
CA VAL A 13 -22.59 6.04 -41.81
C VAL A 13 -23.53 6.27 -40.62
N ALA A 14 -23.21 5.68 -39.48
CA ALA A 14 -23.85 6.01 -38.23
C ALA A 14 -23.12 7.19 -37.60
N GLU A 15 -23.86 8.23 -37.22
CA GLU A 15 -23.34 9.36 -36.47
C GLU A 15 -23.78 9.21 -35.02
N ILE A 16 -22.82 9.12 -34.09
CA ILE A 16 -23.04 9.22 -32.66
C ILE A 16 -22.27 10.45 -32.19
N HIS A 17 -22.98 11.57 -32.02
CA HIS A 17 -22.38 12.88 -31.72
C HIS A 17 -21.27 13.24 -32.72
N ASP A 18 -20.01 13.13 -32.33
CA ASP A 18 -18.81 13.46 -33.11
C ASP A 18 -18.22 12.24 -33.85
N GLN A 19 -18.71 11.03 -33.57
CA GLN A 19 -18.19 9.79 -34.11
C GLN A 19 -18.94 9.36 -35.36
N LYS A 20 -18.21 9.10 -36.45
CA LYS A 20 -18.74 8.58 -37.72
C LYS A 20 -18.25 7.16 -37.94
N LEU A 21 -19.17 6.20 -37.86
CA LEU A 21 -18.87 4.77 -37.88
C LEU A 21 -19.57 4.07 -39.04
N VAL A 22 -19.04 2.94 -39.48
CA VAL A 22 -19.67 2.13 -40.53
C VAL A 22 -20.74 1.27 -39.89
N ARG A 23 -22.01 1.43 -40.31
CA ARG A 23 -23.10 0.58 -39.83
C ARG A 23 -23.13 -0.73 -40.64
N GLY A 24 -23.08 -1.85 -39.93
CA GLY A 24 -23.30 -3.18 -40.50
C GLY A 24 -24.78 -3.55 -40.60
N ASN A 25 -25.09 -4.72 -41.16
CA ASN A 25 -26.45 -5.14 -41.50
C ASN A 25 -27.36 -5.31 -40.27
N GLY A 26 -26.81 -5.69 -39.12
CA GLY A 26 -27.52 -5.82 -37.85
C GLY A 26 -27.61 -4.51 -37.05
N GLY A 27 -27.04 -3.42 -37.57
CA GLY A 27 -26.95 -2.13 -36.89
C GLY A 27 -25.71 -1.96 -36.02
N GLU A 28 -24.86 -2.98 -35.92
CA GLU A 28 -23.56 -2.92 -35.25
C GLU A 28 -22.62 -1.93 -35.93
N LEU A 29 -21.72 -1.31 -35.16
CA LEU A 29 -20.93 -0.17 -35.61
C LEU A 29 -19.46 -0.56 -35.71
N HIS A 30 -18.95 -0.59 -36.94
CA HIS A 30 -17.60 -0.99 -37.28
C HIS A 30 -16.65 0.20 -37.35
N GLN A 31 -15.46 0.04 -36.78
CA GLN A 31 -14.29 0.90 -37.01
C GLN A 31 -13.36 0.19 -38.00
N VAL A 32 -13.25 0.71 -39.22
CA VAL A 32 -12.46 0.09 -40.29
C VAL A 32 -11.10 0.80 -40.41
N ALA A 33 -10.01 0.04 -40.35
CA ALA A 33 -8.66 0.56 -40.52
C ALA A 33 -8.52 1.26 -41.89
N LYS A 34 -8.07 2.52 -41.87
CA LYS A 34 -7.78 3.35 -43.04
C LYS A 34 -6.52 4.17 -42.82
N GLY A 35 -5.75 4.43 -43.89
CA GLY A 35 -4.57 5.28 -43.83
C GLY A 35 -3.47 4.71 -42.94
N LYS A 36 -3.18 5.40 -41.82
CA LYS A 36 -2.15 5.01 -40.85
C LYS A 36 -2.67 4.14 -39.70
N VAL A 37 -3.97 3.87 -39.63
CA VAL A 37 -4.55 2.99 -38.61
C VAL A 37 -4.17 1.55 -38.94
N GLU A 38 -3.62 0.83 -37.95
CA GLU A 38 -3.19 -0.56 -38.08
C GLU A 38 -4.38 -1.50 -38.31
N VAL A 39 -4.16 -2.58 -39.07
CA VAL A 39 -5.16 -3.61 -39.30
C VAL A 39 -5.15 -4.57 -38.12
N GLN A 40 -6.32 -4.84 -37.53
CA GLN A 40 -6.47 -5.84 -36.47
C GLN A 40 -6.09 -7.23 -37.01
N THR A 41 -5.30 -7.98 -36.24
CA THR A 41 -4.90 -9.34 -36.60
C THR A 41 -5.23 -10.33 -35.50
N THR A 42 -5.26 -11.62 -35.86
CA THR A 42 -5.14 -12.72 -34.91
C THR A 42 -3.77 -12.68 -34.23
N ALA A 43 -3.59 -13.44 -33.15
CA ALA A 43 -2.29 -13.59 -32.47
C ALA A 43 -1.23 -14.24 -33.38
N LEU A 44 -1.67 -15.00 -34.40
CA LEU A 44 -0.81 -15.56 -35.45
C LEU A 44 -0.56 -14.61 -36.64
N GLY A 45 -1.06 -13.37 -36.57
CA GLY A 45 -0.80 -12.32 -37.55
C GLY A 45 -1.70 -12.32 -38.79
N ALA A 46 -2.82 -13.07 -38.79
CA ALA A 46 -3.77 -13.05 -39.90
C ALA A 46 -4.70 -11.82 -39.80
N PRO A 47 -4.89 -11.02 -40.86
CA PRO A 47 -5.76 -9.83 -40.81
C PRO A 47 -7.23 -10.21 -40.65
N ILE A 48 -7.95 -9.45 -39.83
CA ILE A 48 -9.37 -9.66 -39.51
C ILE A 48 -10.23 -8.73 -40.35
N ALA A 49 -11.23 -9.30 -41.02
CA ALA A 49 -12.19 -8.53 -41.81
C ALA A 49 -13.42 -8.07 -41.00
N ASP A 50 -13.87 -8.87 -40.03
CA ASP A 50 -15.02 -8.60 -39.16
C ASP A 50 -14.72 -9.17 -37.76
N ASP A 51 -14.74 -8.31 -36.74
CA ASP A 51 -14.50 -8.68 -35.33
C ASP A 51 -15.78 -8.54 -34.47
N HIS A 52 -16.94 -8.37 -35.12
CA HIS A 52 -18.23 -8.17 -34.45
C HIS A 52 -19.14 -9.39 -34.60
N ASN A 53 -18.89 -10.23 -35.60
CA ASN A 53 -19.73 -11.37 -35.92
C ASN A 53 -18.93 -12.68 -35.93
N THR A 54 -19.53 -13.75 -35.41
CA THR A 54 -19.04 -15.12 -35.62
C THR A 54 -19.46 -15.63 -37.00
N LEU A 55 -18.65 -16.51 -37.60
CA LEU A 55 -18.98 -17.24 -38.81
C LEU A 55 -20.14 -18.21 -38.55
N LYS A 56 -21.17 -18.15 -39.40
CA LYS A 56 -22.43 -18.90 -39.26
C LYS A 56 -23.02 -19.31 -40.60
N ILE A 57 -23.94 -20.29 -40.59
CA ILE A 57 -24.68 -20.71 -41.78
C ILE A 57 -25.83 -19.72 -42.06
N GLY A 58 -25.61 -18.76 -42.96
CA GLY A 58 -26.60 -17.72 -43.26
C GLY A 58 -26.75 -16.70 -42.12
N ASP A 59 -27.68 -15.77 -42.26
CA ASP A 59 -27.85 -14.63 -41.33
C ASP A 59 -28.30 -15.04 -39.92
N ARG A 60 -29.03 -16.15 -39.78
CA ARG A 60 -29.62 -16.63 -38.52
C ARG A 60 -29.29 -18.10 -38.18
N GLY A 61 -28.33 -18.73 -38.85
CA GLY A 61 -27.97 -20.12 -38.58
C GLY A 61 -26.93 -20.30 -37.47
N PRO A 62 -26.54 -21.55 -37.18
CA PRO A 62 -25.58 -21.87 -36.13
C PRO A 62 -24.17 -21.38 -36.47
N THR A 63 -23.39 -21.06 -35.42
CA THR A 63 -21.95 -20.77 -35.50
C THR A 63 -21.16 -22.00 -35.94
N LEU A 64 -20.09 -21.80 -36.71
CA LEU A 64 -19.23 -22.87 -37.22
C LEU A 64 -17.93 -22.99 -36.40
N ILE A 65 -17.48 -24.21 -36.13
CA ILE A 65 -16.24 -24.47 -35.38
C ILE A 65 -14.97 -24.11 -36.17
N GLU A 66 -15.09 -23.97 -37.50
CA GLU A 66 -13.99 -23.54 -38.37
C GLU A 66 -13.67 -22.04 -38.23
N ASP A 67 -14.46 -21.28 -37.47
CA ASP A 67 -14.17 -19.90 -37.09
C ASP A 67 -12.96 -19.81 -36.16
N PHE A 68 -11.77 -19.79 -36.75
CA PHE A 68 -10.52 -19.79 -35.99
C PHE A 68 -10.29 -18.47 -35.23
N HIS A 69 -10.75 -17.33 -35.76
CA HIS A 69 -10.62 -16.04 -35.10
C HIS A 69 -11.46 -15.99 -33.83
N PHE A 70 -12.75 -16.36 -33.92
CA PHE A 70 -13.63 -16.47 -32.74
C PHE A 70 -13.02 -17.38 -31.68
N ARG A 71 -12.59 -18.60 -32.07
CA ARG A 71 -12.02 -19.55 -31.10
C ARG A 71 -10.74 -19.03 -30.47
N GLU A 72 -9.83 -18.41 -31.22
CA GLU A 72 -8.58 -17.87 -30.70
C GLU A 72 -8.83 -16.73 -29.70
N LYS A 73 -9.71 -15.78 -30.04
CA LYS A 73 -10.05 -14.64 -29.18
C LYS A 73 -10.67 -15.09 -27.86
N ILE A 74 -11.64 -16.02 -27.90
CA ILE A 74 -12.24 -16.60 -26.69
C ILE A 74 -11.23 -17.43 -25.90
N PHE A 75 -10.43 -18.25 -26.59
CA PHE A 75 -9.38 -19.04 -25.95
C PHE A 75 -8.42 -18.17 -25.15
N HIS A 76 -7.94 -17.05 -25.68
CA HIS A 76 -7.06 -16.18 -24.93
C HIS A 76 -7.78 -15.54 -23.72
N PHE A 77 -8.99 -15.02 -23.92
CA PHE A 77 -9.80 -14.42 -22.86
C PHE A 77 -10.02 -15.38 -21.67
N ASP A 78 -10.38 -16.63 -21.95
CA ASP A 78 -10.64 -17.67 -20.93
C ASP A 78 -9.40 -18.00 -20.08
N HIS A 79 -8.19 -17.66 -20.55
CA HIS A 79 -6.92 -17.96 -19.89
C HIS A 79 -6.14 -16.71 -19.44
N GLU A 80 -6.78 -15.53 -19.41
CA GLU A 80 -6.10 -14.28 -18.99
C GLU A 80 -5.71 -14.25 -17.50
N ARG A 81 -6.40 -15.02 -16.65
CA ARG A 81 -6.20 -14.97 -15.19
C ARG A 81 -5.13 -15.98 -14.77
N ILE A 82 -4.16 -15.50 -14.00
CA ILE A 82 -3.19 -16.32 -13.26
C ILE A 82 -3.56 -16.34 -11.77
N PRO A 83 -3.05 -17.30 -10.96
CA PRO A 83 -3.22 -17.25 -9.53
C PRO A 83 -2.72 -15.92 -8.95
N GLU A 84 -3.48 -15.32 -8.04
CA GLU A 84 -2.99 -14.19 -7.25
C GLU A 84 -1.89 -14.64 -6.27
N ARG A 85 -1.25 -13.68 -5.61
CA ARG A 85 -0.33 -13.98 -4.50
C ARG A 85 -1.12 -14.53 -3.32
N VAL A 86 -0.59 -15.53 -2.61
CA VAL A 86 -1.25 -16.15 -1.43
C VAL A 86 -1.58 -15.11 -0.35
N VAL A 87 -0.63 -14.21 -0.09
CA VAL A 87 -0.76 -13.01 0.73
C VAL A 87 -0.33 -11.81 -0.10
N HIS A 88 -0.75 -10.62 0.29
CA HIS A 88 -0.43 -9.38 -0.43
C HIS A 88 -0.97 -9.36 -1.88
N ALA A 89 -2.11 -10.01 -2.12
CA ALA A 89 -2.74 -10.09 -3.44
C ALA A 89 -3.16 -8.71 -3.95
N ARG A 90 -3.83 -7.92 -3.10
CA ARG A 90 -4.19 -6.53 -3.38
C ARG A 90 -2.95 -5.65 -3.27
N GLY A 91 -2.42 -5.22 -4.42
CA GLY A 91 -1.28 -4.30 -4.45
C GLY A 91 -1.15 -3.49 -5.73
N TYR A 92 -0.29 -2.48 -5.68
CA TYR A 92 -0.08 -1.53 -6.78
C TYR A 92 1.37 -1.12 -6.84
N GLY A 93 1.88 -0.89 -8.04
CA GLY A 93 3.31 -0.70 -8.26
C GLY A 93 3.63 0.40 -9.24
N ALA A 94 4.83 0.93 -9.10
CA ALA A 94 5.37 2.01 -9.92
C ALA A 94 6.88 1.85 -10.08
N HIS A 95 7.40 2.43 -11.15
CA HIS A 95 8.83 2.54 -11.44
C HIS A 95 9.42 3.76 -10.76
N GLY A 96 10.73 3.71 -10.58
CA GLY A 96 11.50 4.81 -10.01
C GLY A 96 12.99 4.56 -10.07
N PHE A 97 13.71 5.24 -9.18
CA PHE A 97 15.12 5.01 -8.95
C PHE A 97 15.48 5.18 -7.48
N PHE A 98 16.53 4.49 -7.06
CA PHE A 98 17.22 4.73 -5.80
C PHE A 98 18.50 5.52 -6.06
N GLU A 99 18.71 6.61 -5.33
CA GLU A 99 19.90 7.47 -5.41
C GLU A 99 20.70 7.37 -4.11
N THR A 100 21.93 6.88 -4.21
CA THR A 100 22.83 6.73 -3.06
C THR A 100 23.37 8.10 -2.63
N TYR A 101 23.34 8.41 -1.34
CA TYR A 101 23.88 9.67 -0.83
C TYR A 101 25.38 9.61 -0.64
N GLU A 102 25.84 8.68 0.18
CA GLU A 102 27.24 8.53 0.55
C GLU A 102 27.67 7.07 0.39
N SER A 103 28.97 6.85 0.22
CA SER A 103 29.50 5.49 0.10
C SER A 103 29.39 4.74 1.42
N LEU A 104 28.82 3.53 1.40
CA LEU A 104 28.83 2.60 2.54
C LEU A 104 29.95 1.55 2.46
N ALA A 105 31.02 1.80 1.69
CA ALA A 105 32.12 0.86 1.50
C ALA A 105 32.77 0.35 2.81
N LYS A 106 32.67 1.14 3.90
CA LYS A 106 33.09 0.73 5.25
C LYS A 106 32.34 -0.51 5.74
N TYR A 107 31.05 -0.62 5.43
CA TYR A 107 30.14 -1.63 5.95
C TYR A 107 29.77 -2.69 4.91
N THR A 108 29.69 -2.32 3.62
CA THR A 108 29.24 -3.24 2.57
C THR A 108 30.00 -3.05 1.27
N LYS A 109 30.26 -4.17 0.56
CA LYS A 109 30.73 -4.18 -0.83
C LYS A 109 29.60 -4.16 -1.87
N ALA A 110 28.34 -4.04 -1.44
CA ALA A 110 27.20 -4.01 -2.36
C ALA A 110 27.28 -2.82 -3.31
N ASP A 111 27.29 -3.12 -4.61
CA ASP A 111 27.54 -2.16 -5.69
C ASP A 111 26.65 -0.91 -5.61
N ILE A 112 25.39 -1.08 -5.20
CA ILE A 112 24.41 -0.01 -5.06
C ILE A 112 24.85 1.11 -4.11
N PHE A 113 25.64 0.80 -3.07
CA PHE A 113 26.05 1.77 -2.06
C PHE A 113 27.46 2.33 -2.26
N GLN A 114 28.08 2.12 -3.42
CA GLN A 114 29.49 2.48 -3.59
C GLN A 114 29.70 3.92 -4.06
N ARG A 115 28.72 4.49 -4.80
CA ARG A 115 28.91 5.74 -5.57
C ARG A 115 27.84 6.78 -5.22
N PRO A 116 28.21 7.87 -4.52
CA PRO A 116 27.34 9.02 -4.28
C PRO A 116 26.68 9.55 -5.57
N GLY A 117 25.39 9.87 -5.50
CA GLY A 117 24.58 10.39 -6.61
C GLY A 117 24.22 9.37 -7.70
N GLU A 118 24.66 8.11 -7.59
CA GLU A 118 24.29 7.11 -8.58
C GLU A 118 22.82 6.70 -8.45
N LYS A 119 22.13 6.73 -9.59
CA LYS A 119 20.73 6.31 -9.71
C LYS A 119 20.63 4.87 -10.18
N THR A 120 20.16 4.00 -9.30
CA THR A 120 19.85 2.61 -9.59
C THR A 120 18.36 2.49 -9.92
N PRO A 121 17.96 1.96 -11.09
CA PRO A 121 16.56 1.77 -11.42
C PRO A 121 15.85 0.92 -10.37
N ALA A 122 14.59 1.25 -10.08
CA ALA A 122 13.78 0.57 -9.07
C ALA A 122 12.37 0.26 -9.58
N PHE A 123 11.79 -0.82 -9.08
CA PHE A 123 10.35 -1.07 -9.14
C PHE A 123 9.83 -1.37 -7.75
N VAL A 124 8.73 -0.70 -7.38
CA VAL A 124 8.13 -0.84 -6.05
C VAL A 124 6.73 -1.36 -6.18
N ARG A 125 6.34 -2.24 -5.25
CA ARG A 125 4.96 -2.68 -5.08
C ARG A 125 4.54 -2.54 -3.62
N PHE A 126 3.48 -1.77 -3.43
CA PHE A 126 2.77 -1.67 -2.16
C PHE A 126 1.57 -2.63 -2.15
N SER A 127 1.12 -3.06 -0.98
CA SER A 127 -0.01 -4.00 -0.88
C SER A 127 -0.62 -4.03 0.52
N THR A 128 -1.87 -4.45 0.66
CA THR A 128 -2.39 -5.01 1.93
C THR A 128 -1.84 -6.43 2.13
N VAL A 129 -2.35 -7.24 3.07
CA VAL A 129 -1.89 -8.63 3.32
C VAL A 129 -3.01 -9.64 3.14
N ALA A 130 -4.07 -9.52 3.95
CA ALA A 130 -5.10 -10.55 4.07
C ALA A 130 -6.04 -10.56 2.86
N GLY A 131 -6.34 -9.38 2.30
CA GLY A 131 -7.32 -9.25 1.23
C GLY A 131 -6.94 -9.94 -0.08
N SER A 132 -7.92 -10.54 -0.77
CA SER A 132 -7.79 -10.99 -2.16
C SER A 132 -7.54 -9.83 -3.12
N LYS A 133 -7.14 -10.08 -4.37
CA LYS A 133 -6.79 -9.04 -5.37
C LYS A 133 -7.88 -7.99 -5.58
N GLY A 134 -9.15 -8.38 -5.44
CA GLY A 134 -10.33 -7.53 -5.61
C GLY A 134 -10.82 -6.82 -4.34
N SER A 135 -10.11 -6.96 -3.21
CA SER A 135 -10.41 -6.23 -1.97
C SER A 135 -10.15 -4.72 -2.09
N PHE A 136 -10.29 -3.99 -0.98
CA PHE A 136 -10.17 -2.53 -0.89
C PHE A 136 -8.84 -2.09 -0.26
N ASP A 137 -8.36 -0.89 -0.61
CA ASP A 137 -7.02 -0.42 -0.22
C ASP A 137 -6.88 -0.05 1.26
N LEU A 138 -7.96 0.44 1.88
CA LEU A 138 -7.92 1.04 3.22
C LEU A 138 -8.49 0.12 4.30
N ALA A 139 -8.25 -1.18 4.18
CA ALA A 139 -8.45 -2.13 5.27
C ALA A 139 -7.55 -1.78 6.48
N ARG A 140 -7.98 -2.10 7.70
CA ARG A 140 -7.06 -2.15 8.84
C ARG A 140 -6.19 -3.40 8.66
N ASP A 141 -4.99 -3.19 8.15
CA ASP A 141 -4.09 -4.27 7.76
C ASP A 141 -2.64 -3.79 7.79
N VAL A 142 -1.69 -4.71 7.78
CA VAL A 142 -0.31 -4.38 7.47
C VAL A 142 -0.23 -3.96 6.00
N ARG A 143 0.70 -3.06 5.67
CA ARG A 143 1.04 -2.76 4.28
C ARG A 143 2.39 -3.35 3.92
N GLY A 144 2.42 -4.17 2.87
CA GLY A 144 3.67 -4.59 2.25
C GLY A 144 4.32 -3.42 1.51
N PHE A 145 5.65 -3.33 1.60
CA PHE A 145 6.49 -2.35 0.90
C PHE A 145 7.69 -3.10 0.30
N ALA A 146 7.51 -3.62 -0.92
CA ALA A 146 8.53 -4.39 -1.62
C ALA A 146 9.23 -3.53 -2.68
N VAL A 147 10.57 -3.45 -2.60
CA VAL A 147 11.41 -2.67 -3.51
C VAL A 147 12.39 -3.60 -4.23
N LYS A 148 12.35 -3.61 -5.56
CA LYS A 148 13.31 -4.30 -6.43
C LYS A 148 14.27 -3.27 -7.02
N LEU A 149 15.56 -3.45 -6.80
CA LEU A 149 16.63 -2.57 -7.23
C LEU A 149 17.45 -3.30 -8.30
N TYR A 150 17.50 -2.75 -9.51
CA TYR A 150 18.19 -3.36 -10.63
C TYR A 150 19.67 -2.94 -10.66
N THR A 151 20.47 -3.51 -9.74
CA THR A 151 21.89 -3.14 -9.57
C THR A 151 22.77 -3.68 -10.70
N LYS A 152 24.05 -3.26 -10.75
CA LYS A 152 25.02 -3.77 -11.74
C LYS A 152 25.53 -5.17 -11.42
N GLU A 153 25.27 -5.68 -10.22
CA GLU A 153 25.71 -7.00 -9.76
C GLU A 153 24.54 -7.90 -9.32
N GLY A 154 23.40 -7.75 -10.00
CA GLY A 154 22.18 -8.53 -9.77
C GLY A 154 21.03 -7.69 -9.24
N ASN A 155 19.82 -8.25 -9.25
CA ASN A 155 18.68 -7.59 -8.63
C ASN A 155 18.78 -7.72 -7.11
N TRP A 156 18.46 -6.66 -6.37
CA TRP A 156 18.26 -6.73 -4.92
C TRP A 156 16.78 -6.50 -4.60
N ASP A 157 16.17 -7.40 -3.84
CA ASP A 157 14.80 -7.23 -3.35
C ASP A 157 14.79 -6.97 -1.84
N LEU A 158 14.38 -5.76 -1.44
CA LEU A 158 14.08 -5.43 -0.05
C LEU A 158 12.57 -5.56 0.17
N VAL A 159 12.15 -6.68 0.76
CA VAL A 159 10.74 -7.08 0.88
C VAL A 159 10.24 -6.83 2.31
N GLY A 160 9.81 -5.59 2.56
CA GLY A 160 9.43 -5.10 3.87
C GLY A 160 7.91 -4.91 4.08
N ASN A 161 7.58 -4.40 5.27
CA ASN A 161 6.24 -3.96 5.67
C ASN A 161 6.28 -2.51 6.17
N ASN A 162 5.12 -1.86 6.36
CA ASN A 162 5.03 -0.53 6.97
C ASN A 162 5.13 -0.53 8.51
N ILE A 163 5.32 -1.71 9.11
CA ILE A 163 5.44 -1.95 10.54
C ILE A 163 6.78 -2.68 10.79
N PRO A 164 7.57 -2.31 11.82
CA PRO A 164 8.93 -2.80 12.02
C PRO A 164 9.04 -4.21 12.62
N VAL A 165 7.91 -4.83 12.95
CA VAL A 165 7.83 -6.17 13.56
C VAL A 165 6.86 -7.08 12.81
N PHE A 166 6.88 -8.36 13.15
CA PHE A 166 5.96 -9.35 12.63
C PHE A 166 5.12 -10.00 13.75
N PHE A 167 4.06 -10.74 13.39
CA PHE A 167 3.16 -11.40 14.34
C PHE A 167 3.79 -12.60 15.05
N ILE A 168 4.73 -13.26 14.38
CA ILE A 168 5.26 -14.55 14.78
C ILE A 168 6.78 -14.54 14.68
N GLN A 169 7.41 -15.39 15.46
CA GLN A 169 8.87 -15.48 15.56
C GLN A 169 9.46 -16.50 14.58
N ASP A 170 8.73 -17.56 14.22
CA ASP A 170 9.23 -18.65 13.36
C ASP A 170 8.33 -18.89 12.15
N ALA A 171 8.94 -19.07 10.97
CA ALA A 171 8.24 -19.25 9.70
C ALA A 171 7.32 -20.49 9.65
N ILE A 172 7.54 -21.52 10.47
CA ILE A 172 6.65 -22.70 10.48
C ILE A 172 5.21 -22.35 10.88
N ARG A 173 5.03 -21.27 11.67
CA ARG A 173 3.72 -20.76 12.11
C ARG A 173 3.06 -19.83 11.09
N PHE A 174 3.75 -19.49 10.00
CA PHE A 174 3.24 -18.56 9.00
C PHE A 174 1.91 -19.02 8.37
N PRO A 175 1.73 -20.29 7.96
CA PRO A 175 0.44 -20.76 7.47
C PRO A 175 -0.66 -20.67 8.53
N ASP A 176 -0.36 -20.97 9.79
CA ASP A 176 -1.35 -20.88 10.88
C ASP A 176 -1.85 -19.43 11.05
N MET A 177 -0.92 -18.48 11.14
CA MET A 177 -1.24 -17.06 11.29
C MET A 177 -2.00 -16.51 10.08
N VAL A 178 -1.57 -16.87 8.87
CA VAL A 178 -2.25 -16.44 7.63
C VAL A 178 -3.64 -17.06 7.51
N HIS A 179 -3.81 -18.34 7.84
CA HIS A 179 -5.13 -18.97 7.86
C HIS A 179 -6.05 -18.32 8.89
N ALA A 180 -5.52 -17.92 10.05
CA ALA A 180 -6.30 -17.29 11.11
C ALA A 180 -6.82 -15.90 10.71
N VAL A 181 -6.06 -15.11 9.96
CA VAL A 181 -6.47 -13.75 9.51
C VAL A 181 -7.24 -13.74 8.18
N LYS A 182 -7.12 -14.81 7.39
CA LYS A 182 -7.86 -14.98 6.14
C LYS A 182 -9.33 -15.30 6.41
N GLU A 183 -10.11 -15.21 5.35
CA GLU A 183 -11.51 -15.63 5.35
C GLU A 183 -11.68 -17.04 5.93
N GLU A 184 -12.69 -17.23 6.77
CA GLU A 184 -12.89 -18.54 7.42
C GLU A 184 -13.29 -19.60 6.38
N PRO A 185 -12.77 -20.83 6.48
CA PRO A 185 -12.85 -21.80 5.39
C PRO A 185 -14.26 -22.36 5.13
N ASP A 186 -15.16 -22.26 6.10
CA ASP A 186 -16.55 -22.72 5.99
C ASP A 186 -17.45 -21.73 5.24
N ARG A 187 -17.11 -20.43 5.30
CA ARG A 187 -17.96 -19.33 4.82
C ARG A 187 -17.30 -18.34 3.86
N ALA A 188 -15.97 -18.38 3.75
CA ALA A 188 -15.16 -17.51 2.90
C ALA A 188 -15.39 -15.99 3.14
N PHE A 189 -15.60 -15.60 4.40
CA PHE A 189 -15.62 -14.20 4.85
C PHE A 189 -15.16 -14.11 6.32
N PRO A 190 -14.83 -12.92 6.85
CA PRO A 190 -14.85 -11.59 6.22
C PRO A 190 -13.66 -11.34 5.28
N GLN A 191 -13.88 -10.58 4.21
CA GLN A 191 -12.82 -10.19 3.25
C GLN A 191 -12.00 -9.02 3.80
N ALA A 192 -10.67 -9.17 3.85
CA ALA A 192 -9.70 -8.14 4.23
C ALA A 192 -9.95 -7.52 5.62
N GLN A 193 -10.33 -8.33 6.62
CA GLN A 193 -10.61 -7.88 7.99
C GLN A 193 -10.16 -8.94 8.99
N SER A 194 -9.46 -8.54 10.06
CA SER A 194 -9.10 -9.40 11.20
C SER A 194 -10.22 -9.53 12.24
N ALA A 195 -11.34 -8.83 12.05
CA ALA A 195 -12.41 -8.70 13.03
C ALA A 195 -13.36 -9.92 13.02
N HIS A 196 -12.83 -11.10 13.32
CA HIS A 196 -13.58 -12.35 13.42
C HIS A 196 -12.89 -13.37 14.34
N ASP A 197 -13.58 -14.46 14.67
CA ASP A 197 -13.19 -15.41 15.72
C ASP A 197 -11.83 -16.07 15.47
N ASN A 198 -11.57 -16.60 14.26
CA ASN A 198 -10.33 -17.34 14.01
C ASN A 198 -9.06 -16.52 14.24
N PHE A 199 -9.06 -15.24 13.85
CA PHE A 199 -7.91 -14.37 14.06
C PHE A 199 -7.68 -14.16 15.55
N TRP A 200 -8.72 -13.72 16.27
CA TRP A 200 -8.59 -13.40 17.68
C TRP A 200 -8.42 -14.63 18.57
N ASP A 201 -8.90 -15.82 18.17
CA ASP A 201 -8.59 -17.07 18.87
C ASP A 201 -7.10 -17.38 18.76
N PHE A 202 -6.54 -17.36 17.55
CA PHE A 202 -5.12 -17.60 17.32
C PHE A 202 -4.24 -16.62 18.11
N ILE A 203 -4.57 -15.32 18.05
CA ILE A 203 -3.84 -14.27 18.75
C ILE A 203 -3.94 -14.43 20.26
N SER A 204 -5.11 -14.79 20.79
CA SER A 204 -5.32 -15.04 22.23
C SER A 204 -4.57 -16.27 22.77
N LEU A 205 -3.99 -17.08 21.88
CA LEU A 205 -3.21 -18.28 22.21
C LEU A 205 -1.75 -18.15 21.72
N THR A 206 -1.36 -16.99 21.22
CA THR A 206 -0.04 -16.73 20.61
C THR A 206 0.52 -15.40 21.16
N PRO A 207 1.03 -15.38 22.41
CA PRO A 207 1.45 -14.14 23.07
C PRO A 207 2.58 -13.40 22.34
N GLU A 208 3.43 -14.10 21.56
CA GLU A 208 4.46 -13.46 20.72
C GLU A 208 3.90 -12.39 19.75
N SER A 209 2.59 -12.42 19.44
CA SER A 209 1.94 -11.45 18.57
C SER A 209 1.58 -10.13 19.26
N MET A 210 1.66 -10.01 20.58
CA MET A 210 1.09 -8.86 21.32
C MET A 210 1.72 -7.53 20.93
N HIS A 211 3.02 -7.49 20.64
CA HIS A 211 3.66 -6.28 20.12
C HIS A 211 3.05 -5.88 18.78
N MET A 212 2.93 -6.82 17.83
CA MET A 212 2.33 -6.57 16.53
C MET A 212 0.86 -6.12 16.62
N ILE A 213 0.09 -6.65 17.59
CA ILE A 213 -1.30 -6.23 17.82
C ILE A 213 -1.39 -4.75 18.16
N MET A 214 -0.47 -4.22 18.97
CA MET A 214 -0.46 -2.78 19.26
C MET A 214 -0.25 -1.94 17.99
N TRP A 215 0.63 -2.40 17.09
CA TRP A 215 0.84 -1.73 15.80
C TRP A 215 -0.39 -1.78 14.90
N ILE A 216 -1.01 -2.95 14.69
CA ILE A 216 -2.14 -3.07 13.74
C ILE A 216 -3.44 -2.45 14.26
N MET A 217 -3.59 -2.36 15.58
CA MET A 217 -4.73 -1.68 16.20
C MET A 217 -4.51 -0.15 16.25
N SER A 218 -3.28 0.33 16.10
CA SER A 218 -3.01 1.75 15.90
C SER A 218 -3.38 2.23 14.49
N ASP A 219 -3.30 3.54 14.28
CA ASP A 219 -3.57 4.13 12.97
C ASP A 219 -2.49 3.82 11.92
N ARG A 220 -1.37 3.18 12.30
CA ARG A 220 -0.34 2.67 11.37
C ARG A 220 -0.94 1.73 10.31
N ALA A 221 -2.02 1.04 10.63
CA ALA A 221 -2.70 0.09 9.75
C ALA A 221 -3.77 0.72 8.83
N ILE A 222 -4.01 2.02 8.93
CA ILE A 222 -4.93 2.78 8.07
C ILE A 222 -4.25 4.04 7.51
N PRO A 223 -3.11 3.90 6.80
CA PRO A 223 -2.35 5.02 6.29
C PRO A 223 -3.17 5.82 5.28
N ARG A 224 -2.97 7.14 5.24
CA ARG A 224 -3.67 8.04 4.30
C ARG A 224 -3.39 7.71 2.84
N SER A 225 -2.16 7.28 2.55
CA SER A 225 -1.73 6.77 1.25
C SER A 225 -0.40 6.03 1.44
N PHE A 226 -0.03 5.19 0.47
CA PHE A 226 1.31 4.58 0.43
C PHE A 226 2.42 5.63 0.59
N ARG A 227 2.21 6.87 0.10
CA ARG A 227 3.19 7.96 0.12
C ARG A 227 3.49 8.52 1.53
N PHE A 228 2.65 8.22 2.53
CA PHE A 228 2.73 8.75 3.90
C PHE A 228 2.90 7.65 4.95
N MET A 229 3.49 6.52 4.57
CA MET A 229 3.84 5.45 5.51
C MET A 229 5.33 5.15 5.45
N GLN A 230 5.87 4.72 6.60
CA GLN A 230 7.21 4.13 6.66
C GLN A 230 7.23 2.75 6.00
N GLY A 231 8.43 2.23 5.79
CA GLY A 231 8.69 0.84 5.43
C GLY A 231 9.82 0.29 6.28
N PHE A 232 9.86 -1.02 6.48
CA PHE A 232 10.83 -1.68 7.34
C PHE A 232 11.16 -3.06 6.78
N GLY A 233 12.45 -3.40 6.77
CA GLY A 233 12.90 -4.76 6.44
C GLY A 233 12.47 -5.80 7.48
N VAL A 234 12.06 -5.36 8.68
CA VAL A 234 11.72 -6.14 9.89
C VAL A 234 12.95 -6.85 10.47
N HIS A 235 13.52 -7.74 9.68
CA HIS A 235 14.62 -8.62 10.08
C HIS A 235 15.93 -7.86 10.23
N THR A 236 16.79 -8.41 11.08
CA THR A 236 18.21 -8.09 11.05
C THR A 236 18.87 -8.81 9.88
N PHE A 237 19.60 -8.08 9.04
CA PHE A 237 20.44 -8.61 7.97
C PHE A 237 21.92 -8.36 8.30
N ARG A 238 22.82 -8.76 7.40
CA ARG A 238 24.25 -8.44 7.46
C ARG A 238 24.67 -7.61 6.26
N LEU A 239 25.49 -6.60 6.52
CA LEU A 239 26.32 -5.94 5.53
C LEU A 239 27.72 -6.51 5.61
N VAL A 240 28.29 -6.92 4.47
CA VAL A 240 29.63 -7.52 4.40
C VAL A 240 30.52 -6.63 3.54
N ASN A 241 31.61 -6.14 4.11
CA ASN A 241 32.51 -5.21 3.41
C ASN A 241 33.56 -5.95 2.54
N ALA A 242 34.46 -5.20 1.91
CA ALA A 242 35.50 -5.75 1.03
C ALA A 242 36.57 -6.60 1.77
N LYS A 243 36.64 -6.49 3.10
CA LYS A 243 37.51 -7.31 3.97
C LYS A 243 36.79 -8.53 4.55
N ASP A 244 35.56 -8.78 4.10
CA ASP A 244 34.65 -9.81 4.63
C ASP A 244 34.30 -9.62 6.12
N GLU A 245 34.39 -8.38 6.64
CA GLU A 245 33.87 -8.02 7.96
C GLU A 245 32.36 -7.82 7.88
N SER A 246 31.63 -8.32 8.88
CA SER A 246 30.16 -8.24 8.95
C SER A 246 29.71 -7.13 9.90
N THR A 247 28.63 -6.44 9.55
CA THR A 247 27.90 -5.49 10.40
C THR A 247 26.42 -5.83 10.31
N PHE A 248 25.74 -5.98 11.45
CA PHE A 248 24.29 -6.18 11.45
C PHE A 248 23.58 -4.91 10.99
N VAL A 249 22.46 -5.09 10.28
CA VAL A 249 21.68 -3.98 9.75
C VAL A 249 20.18 -4.20 9.88
N LYS A 250 19.44 -3.16 10.28
CA LYS A 250 17.99 -3.03 10.03
C LYS A 250 17.74 -1.92 9.01
N PHE A 251 16.88 -2.19 8.03
CA PHE A 251 16.52 -1.26 6.96
C PHE A 251 15.19 -0.56 7.23
N ILE A 252 15.14 0.76 7.05
CA ILE A 252 13.97 1.60 7.32
C ILE A 252 13.76 2.57 6.15
N TRP A 253 12.56 2.63 5.60
CA TRP A 253 12.13 3.66 4.65
C TRP A 253 11.37 4.75 5.38
N LYS A 254 11.89 5.99 5.38
CA LYS A 254 11.22 7.17 5.96
C LYS A 254 10.59 8.02 4.86
N PRO A 255 9.26 8.25 4.85
CA PRO A 255 8.60 9.03 3.81
C PRO A 255 8.98 10.51 3.92
N LYS A 256 9.40 11.14 2.81
CA LYS A 256 9.74 12.58 2.77
C LYS A 256 8.52 13.49 2.99
N LEU A 257 7.32 12.97 2.75
CA LEU A 257 6.05 13.68 3.00
C LEU A 257 5.57 13.56 4.46
N GLY A 258 6.33 12.88 5.32
CA GLY A 258 5.95 12.55 6.69
C GLY A 258 4.90 11.45 6.78
N MET A 259 4.58 11.06 8.01
CA MET A 259 3.56 10.04 8.28
C MET A 259 2.18 10.67 8.41
N GLN A 260 1.17 9.99 7.90
CA GLN A 260 -0.23 10.37 8.09
C GLN A 260 -1.14 9.15 7.92
N SER A 261 -2.14 9.06 8.79
CA SER A 261 -3.21 8.08 8.71
C SER A 261 -4.58 8.76 8.70
N VAL A 262 -5.60 8.00 8.30
CA VAL A 262 -7.00 8.39 8.49
C VAL A 262 -7.50 7.89 9.84
N VAL A 263 -8.70 8.31 10.24
CA VAL A 263 -9.39 7.71 11.40
C VAL A 263 -10.28 6.54 10.97
N TRP A 264 -10.65 5.63 11.87
CA TRP A 264 -11.33 4.39 11.49
C TRP A 264 -12.66 4.59 10.76
N ASN A 265 -13.53 5.49 11.22
CA ASN A 265 -14.81 5.75 10.55
C ASN A 265 -14.60 6.30 9.12
N GLU A 266 -13.60 7.15 8.94
CA GLU A 266 -13.19 7.67 7.64
C GLU A 266 -12.68 6.55 6.73
N ALA A 267 -11.84 5.64 7.25
CA ALA A 267 -11.36 4.48 6.49
C ALA A 267 -12.50 3.62 5.94
N VAL A 268 -13.50 3.32 6.78
CA VAL A 268 -14.69 2.55 6.38
C VAL A 268 -15.47 3.26 5.26
N LYS A 269 -15.68 4.59 5.40
CA LYS A 269 -16.39 5.39 4.39
C LYS A 269 -15.61 5.52 3.08
N ILE A 270 -14.30 5.69 3.14
CA ILE A 270 -13.43 5.70 1.95
C ILE A 270 -13.56 4.39 1.18
N ASN A 271 -13.50 3.24 1.86
CA ASN A 271 -13.63 1.95 1.17
C ASN A 271 -14.99 1.77 0.46
N GLY A 272 -16.04 2.42 0.96
CA GLY A 272 -17.35 2.45 0.29
C GLY A 272 -17.38 3.41 -0.90
N ALA A 273 -16.69 4.54 -0.83
CA ALA A 273 -16.68 5.58 -1.86
C ALA A 273 -15.67 5.31 -2.99
N ASP A 274 -14.44 4.91 -2.66
CA ASP A 274 -13.35 4.59 -3.57
C ASP A 274 -12.48 3.46 -3.00
N PRO A 275 -12.78 2.18 -3.29
CA PRO A 275 -11.96 1.06 -2.83
C PRO A 275 -10.54 1.03 -3.44
N ASP A 276 -10.29 1.86 -4.46
CA ASP A 276 -8.98 2.05 -5.12
C ASP A 276 -8.25 3.33 -4.66
N PHE A 277 -8.62 3.90 -3.50
CA PHE A 277 -8.13 5.20 -3.02
C PHE A 277 -6.60 5.35 -3.01
N HIS A 278 -5.85 4.36 -2.51
CA HIS A 278 -4.38 4.43 -2.48
C HIS A 278 -3.78 4.29 -3.86
N ARG A 279 -4.35 3.41 -4.70
CA ARG A 279 -3.90 3.23 -6.09
C ARG A 279 -4.10 4.48 -6.92
N ARG A 280 -5.28 5.10 -6.79
CA ARG A 280 -5.63 6.33 -7.47
C ARG A 280 -4.78 7.50 -6.99
N ASP A 281 -4.51 7.59 -5.68
CA ASP A 281 -3.61 8.60 -5.13
C ASP A 281 -2.18 8.46 -5.70
N LEU A 282 -1.61 7.25 -5.72
CA LEU A 282 -0.27 7.02 -6.29
C LEU A 282 -0.21 7.34 -7.78
N TRP A 283 -1.19 6.87 -8.56
CA TRP A 283 -1.30 7.15 -9.99
C TRP A 283 -1.36 8.65 -10.25
N ASN A 284 -2.28 9.36 -9.58
CA ASN A 284 -2.48 10.78 -9.78
C ASN A 284 -1.27 11.61 -9.33
N ALA A 285 -0.58 11.22 -8.24
CA ALA A 285 0.62 11.89 -7.78
C ALA A 285 1.72 11.84 -8.86
N ILE A 286 2.02 10.63 -9.37
CA ILE A 286 3.05 10.44 -10.40
C ILE A 286 2.67 11.12 -11.71
N GLN A 287 1.43 11.01 -12.17
CA GLN A 287 0.98 11.67 -13.42
C GLN A 287 1.06 13.19 -13.36
N SER A 288 0.95 13.78 -12.16
CA SER A 288 1.06 15.22 -11.96
C SER A 288 2.49 15.73 -11.70
N GLY A 289 3.48 14.85 -11.61
CA GLY A 289 4.85 15.21 -11.25
C GLY A 289 5.11 15.36 -9.74
N ASP A 290 4.13 15.06 -8.88
CA ASP A 290 4.27 15.00 -7.42
C ASP A 290 4.89 13.67 -6.98
N PHE A 291 6.10 13.40 -7.45
CA PHE A 291 6.78 12.12 -7.23
C PHE A 291 6.97 11.83 -5.74
N PRO A 292 6.47 10.68 -5.22
CA PRO A 292 6.71 10.32 -3.84
C PRO A 292 8.15 9.87 -3.64
N GLU A 293 8.69 10.26 -2.47
CA GLU A 293 10.05 9.98 -2.07
C GLU A 293 10.13 9.35 -0.68
N TRP A 294 11.04 8.40 -0.52
CA TRP A 294 11.41 7.81 0.77
C TRP A 294 12.92 7.82 0.93
N GLU A 295 13.40 8.10 2.13
CA GLU A 295 14.81 7.92 2.49
C GLU A 295 15.04 6.51 3.01
N LEU A 296 16.03 5.80 2.47
CA LEU A 296 16.53 4.58 3.08
C LEU A 296 17.43 4.97 4.24
N CYS A 297 17.09 4.51 5.43
CA CYS A 297 17.88 4.62 6.62
C CYS A 297 18.32 3.22 7.09
N VAL A 298 19.48 3.16 7.74
CA VAL A 298 20.04 1.93 8.31
C VAL A 298 20.37 2.12 9.79
N GLN A 299 20.00 1.15 10.62
CA GLN A 299 20.57 0.97 11.95
C GLN A 299 21.71 -0.04 11.83
N LEU A 300 22.94 0.35 12.19
CA LEU A 300 24.15 -0.46 12.05
C LEU A 300 24.72 -0.78 13.42
N PHE A 301 25.00 -2.06 13.68
CA PHE A 301 25.55 -2.52 14.96
C PHE A 301 26.41 -3.77 14.81
N ASP A 302 27.22 -4.04 15.83
CA ASP A 302 28.13 -5.18 15.89
C ASP A 302 27.61 -6.29 16.83
N GLN A 303 28.42 -7.33 16.99
CA GLN A 303 28.09 -8.45 17.87
C GLN A 303 28.07 -8.05 19.35
N ASP A 304 28.96 -7.14 19.78
CA ASP A 304 29.01 -6.68 21.18
C ASP A 304 27.70 -5.97 21.57
N PHE A 305 27.13 -5.16 20.68
CA PHE A 305 25.79 -4.61 20.88
C PHE A 305 24.72 -5.71 20.87
N ALA A 306 24.75 -6.62 19.89
CA ALA A 306 23.78 -7.71 19.79
C ALA A 306 23.71 -8.56 21.08
N ASP A 307 24.86 -8.84 21.70
CA ASP A 307 24.98 -9.65 22.91
C ASP A 307 24.56 -8.91 24.18
N SER A 308 24.64 -7.57 24.17
CA SER A 308 24.29 -6.72 25.32
C SER A 308 22.92 -6.08 25.23
N PHE A 309 22.26 -6.16 24.07
CA PHE A 309 20.91 -5.62 23.90
C PHE A 309 19.90 -6.47 24.67
N ASP A 310 18.93 -5.79 25.27
CA ASP A 310 17.93 -6.40 26.14
C ASP A 310 16.99 -7.40 25.45
N PHE A 311 16.96 -7.36 24.12
CA PHE A 311 16.13 -8.23 23.29
C PHE A 311 16.98 -8.91 22.23
N ASP A 312 16.56 -10.09 21.79
CA ASP A 312 17.25 -10.79 20.72
C ASP A 312 17.09 -10.05 19.38
N ILE A 313 18.20 -9.67 18.74
CA ILE A 313 18.21 -9.02 17.44
C ILE A 313 17.71 -9.91 16.30
N LEU A 314 17.63 -11.24 16.53
CA LEU A 314 17.09 -12.22 15.60
C LEU A 314 15.58 -12.43 15.79
N ASP A 315 14.97 -11.82 16.81
CA ASP A 315 13.53 -11.88 17.05
C ASP A 315 12.78 -10.85 16.17
N PRO A 316 12.01 -11.28 15.15
CA PRO A 316 11.28 -10.37 14.26
C PRO A 316 10.08 -9.69 14.95
N THR A 317 9.75 -10.07 16.19
CA THR A 317 8.74 -9.40 17.01
C THR A 317 9.33 -8.22 17.80
N LYS A 318 10.63 -7.93 17.65
CA LYS A 318 11.34 -6.89 18.40
C LYS A 318 11.88 -5.76 17.51
N ILE A 319 11.84 -4.54 18.05
CA ILE A 319 12.50 -3.37 17.46
C ILE A 319 13.79 -3.04 18.20
N ILE A 320 14.66 -2.29 17.53
CA ILE A 320 15.70 -1.50 18.18
C ILE A 320 15.18 -0.06 18.19
N PRO A 321 14.81 0.52 19.34
CA PRO A 321 14.35 1.90 19.42
C PRO A 321 15.34 2.87 18.75
N GLU A 322 14.83 3.86 18.04
CA GLU A 322 15.66 4.83 17.31
C GLU A 322 16.51 5.68 18.25
N GLU A 323 16.12 5.79 19.52
CA GLU A 323 16.86 6.48 20.58
C GLU A 323 18.10 5.69 21.06
N ILE A 324 18.13 4.37 20.84
CA ILE A 324 19.29 3.52 21.17
C ILE A 324 20.26 3.48 19.99
N ILE A 325 19.75 3.24 18.78
CA ILE A 325 20.52 3.32 17.55
C ILE A 325 19.79 4.22 16.56
N GLU A 326 20.33 5.42 16.37
CA GLU A 326 19.80 6.39 15.42
C GLU A 326 19.92 5.87 13.97
N PRO A 327 18.83 5.83 13.19
CA PRO A 327 18.90 5.44 11.79
C PRO A 327 19.67 6.44 10.94
N ILE A 328 20.68 5.96 10.22
CA ILE A 328 21.52 6.78 9.34
C ILE A 328 20.93 6.78 7.92
N PRO A 329 20.65 7.94 7.30
CA PRO A 329 20.17 7.99 5.92
C PRO A 329 21.28 7.68 4.91
N VAL A 330 21.01 6.80 3.96
CA VAL A 330 22.01 6.28 3.00
C VAL A 330 21.66 6.52 1.53
N GLY A 331 20.42 6.90 1.25
CA GLY A 331 19.96 7.27 -0.08
C GLY A 331 18.46 7.50 -0.12
N ARG A 332 17.93 7.83 -1.30
CA ARG A 332 16.50 8.06 -1.50
C ARG A 332 15.93 7.25 -2.64
N LEU A 333 14.71 6.78 -2.46
CA LEU A 333 13.86 6.18 -3.48
C LEU A 333 12.88 7.24 -3.98
N VAL A 334 12.81 7.44 -5.30
CA VAL A 334 11.86 8.34 -5.97
C VAL A 334 11.06 7.53 -6.98
N LEU A 335 9.72 7.57 -6.91
CA LEU A 335 8.86 6.92 -7.90
C LEU A 335 8.37 7.93 -8.93
N ASP A 336 8.77 7.74 -10.19
CA ASP A 336 8.63 8.76 -11.24
C ASP A 336 7.83 8.32 -12.45
N ARG A 337 7.41 7.04 -12.53
CA ARG A 337 6.70 6.52 -13.70
C ARG A 337 5.73 5.39 -13.36
N MET A 338 4.52 5.47 -13.91
CA MET A 338 3.53 4.40 -13.83
C MET A 338 3.84 3.26 -14.80
N PRO A 339 3.46 2.01 -14.49
CA PRO A 339 3.54 0.91 -15.43
C PRO A 339 2.73 1.21 -16.70
N GLU A 340 3.20 0.75 -17.86
CA GLU A 340 2.46 0.80 -19.12
C GLU A 340 1.32 -0.22 -19.09
N ASN A 341 1.56 -1.39 -18.49
CA ASN A 341 0.54 -2.41 -18.31
C ASN A 341 0.59 -3.01 -16.89
N PHE A 342 -0.48 -2.81 -16.13
CA PHE A 342 -0.59 -3.29 -14.76
C PHE A 342 -0.34 -4.80 -14.63
N PHE A 343 -0.87 -5.62 -15.54
CA PHE A 343 -0.69 -7.07 -15.47
C PHE A 343 0.75 -7.48 -15.78
N ALA A 344 1.33 -6.93 -16.85
CA ALA A 344 2.69 -7.26 -17.30
C ALA A 344 3.77 -6.91 -16.27
N GLU A 345 3.56 -5.85 -15.51
CA GLU A 345 4.59 -5.28 -14.63
C GLU A 345 4.23 -5.46 -13.16
N THR A 346 3.05 -5.02 -12.72
CA THR A 346 2.67 -5.07 -11.30
C THR A 346 2.14 -6.44 -10.86
N GLU A 347 1.31 -7.10 -11.67
CA GLU A 347 0.82 -8.44 -11.31
C GLU A 347 1.95 -9.47 -11.42
N GLN A 348 2.74 -9.41 -12.48
CA GLN A 348 3.76 -10.40 -12.79
C GLN A 348 5.14 -10.19 -12.12
N VAL A 349 5.40 -9.04 -11.48
CA VAL A 349 6.65 -8.88 -10.71
C VAL A 349 6.74 -9.91 -9.58
N ALA A 350 7.93 -10.47 -9.38
CA ALA A 350 8.26 -11.37 -8.29
C ALA A 350 9.35 -10.74 -7.43
N PHE A 351 9.11 -10.68 -6.12
CA PHE A 351 10.09 -10.23 -5.13
C PHE A 351 10.49 -11.41 -4.25
N MET A 352 11.74 -11.47 -3.81
CA MET A 352 12.24 -12.55 -2.95
C MET A 352 13.24 -12.04 -1.93
N THR A 353 13.06 -12.33 -0.64
CA THR A 353 14.05 -11.92 0.39
C THR A 353 15.44 -12.49 0.14
N GLN A 354 15.53 -13.69 -0.45
CA GLN A 354 16.82 -14.31 -0.78
C GLN A 354 17.57 -13.65 -1.94
N ASN A 355 16.94 -12.74 -2.69
CA ASN A 355 17.53 -12.10 -3.86
C ASN A 355 18.38 -10.90 -3.43
N VAL A 356 19.60 -11.18 -2.99
CA VAL A 356 20.59 -10.21 -2.49
C VAL A 356 21.85 -10.18 -3.35
N PRO A 357 22.48 -9.01 -3.57
CA PRO A 357 23.75 -8.89 -4.27
C PRO A 357 24.93 -9.18 -3.31
N PRO A 358 26.17 -9.39 -3.83
CA PRO A 358 27.36 -9.46 -2.99
C PRO A 358 27.45 -8.27 -2.02
N GLY A 359 27.72 -8.52 -0.74
CA GLY A 359 27.82 -7.49 0.29
C GLY A 359 26.57 -7.29 1.15
N ILE A 360 25.48 -7.99 0.86
CA ILE A 360 24.31 -8.12 1.74
C ILE A 360 24.10 -9.60 2.00
N ASP A 361 23.93 -10.00 3.27
CA ASP A 361 23.75 -11.39 3.67
C ASP A 361 22.71 -11.50 4.80
N PHE A 362 22.42 -12.72 5.24
CA PHE A 362 21.34 -13.03 6.17
C PHE A 362 21.84 -13.21 7.61
N SER A 363 20.94 -12.99 8.56
CA SER A 363 21.10 -13.43 9.95
C SER A 363 20.37 -14.75 10.19
N ASN A 364 20.44 -15.28 11.42
CA ASN A 364 19.75 -16.49 11.84
C ASN A 364 18.30 -16.26 12.30
N ASP A 365 17.70 -15.11 11.98
CA ASP A 365 16.27 -14.86 12.22
C ASP A 365 15.43 -16.02 11.61
N PRO A 366 14.73 -16.82 12.44
CA PRO A 366 14.09 -18.04 11.96
C PRO A 366 12.89 -17.78 11.04
N LEU A 367 12.30 -16.59 11.10
CA LEU A 367 11.27 -16.17 10.15
C LEU A 367 11.89 -15.79 8.80
N LEU A 368 12.99 -15.03 8.79
CA LEU A 368 13.72 -14.69 7.57
C LEU A 368 14.19 -15.95 6.82
N GLN A 369 14.71 -16.94 7.54
CA GLN A 369 15.19 -18.19 6.96
C GLN A 369 14.08 -18.94 6.21
N GLY A 370 12.89 -19.06 6.79
CA GLY A 370 11.75 -19.69 6.08
C GLY A 370 11.21 -18.85 4.92
N ARG A 371 11.27 -17.51 5.02
CA ARG A 371 10.93 -16.60 3.91
C ARG A 371 11.85 -16.82 2.71
N ASN A 372 13.16 -16.98 2.93
CA ASN A 372 14.13 -17.22 1.87
C ASN A 372 13.77 -18.43 1.00
N PHE A 373 13.21 -19.49 1.58
CA PHE A 373 12.65 -20.62 0.84
C PHE A 373 11.37 -20.26 0.06
N SER A 374 10.37 -19.69 0.74
CA SER A 374 8.99 -19.60 0.24
C SER A 374 8.83 -18.75 -1.03
N TYR A 375 9.54 -17.62 -1.12
CA TYR A 375 9.32 -16.67 -2.21
C TYR A 375 9.71 -17.22 -3.59
N LEU A 376 10.71 -18.10 -3.67
CA LEU A 376 11.07 -18.75 -4.94
C LEU A 376 10.03 -19.80 -5.34
N ASP A 377 9.66 -20.66 -4.38
CA ASP A 377 8.70 -21.75 -4.58
C ASP A 377 7.34 -21.26 -5.08
N THR A 378 6.76 -20.24 -4.43
CA THR A 378 5.43 -19.75 -4.77
C THR A 378 5.31 -19.20 -6.20
N GLN A 379 6.42 -18.74 -6.81
CA GLN A 379 6.38 -18.23 -8.18
C GLN A 379 6.11 -19.32 -9.21
N LEU A 380 6.48 -20.57 -8.93
CA LEU A 380 6.32 -21.66 -9.89
C LEU A 380 4.84 -21.83 -10.26
N LYS A 381 3.94 -21.90 -9.27
CA LYS A 381 2.50 -22.01 -9.52
C LYS A 381 1.90 -20.68 -9.98
N ARG A 382 2.33 -19.57 -9.36
CA ARG A 382 1.75 -18.24 -9.62
C ARG A 382 2.04 -17.73 -11.04
N LEU A 383 3.28 -17.89 -11.50
CA LEU A 383 3.76 -17.44 -12.82
C LEU A 383 3.92 -18.59 -13.81
N GLY A 384 3.55 -19.81 -13.42
CA GLY A 384 3.44 -20.98 -14.29
C GLY A 384 4.77 -21.49 -14.85
N SER A 385 5.92 -21.05 -14.34
CA SER A 385 7.22 -21.44 -14.87
C SER A 385 8.40 -21.10 -13.93
N PRO A 386 9.50 -21.90 -13.94
CA PRO A 386 10.79 -21.47 -13.38
C PRO A 386 11.41 -20.29 -14.15
N ASN A 387 10.95 -20.02 -15.39
CA ASN A 387 11.43 -18.93 -16.25
C ASN A 387 10.74 -17.59 -15.95
N PHE A 388 10.19 -17.38 -14.76
CA PHE A 388 9.57 -16.10 -14.39
C PHE A 388 10.55 -14.91 -14.49
N THR A 389 11.86 -15.19 -14.44
CA THR A 389 12.94 -14.21 -14.65
C THR A 389 13.07 -13.75 -16.11
N HIS A 390 12.42 -14.42 -17.06
CA HIS A 390 12.36 -13.98 -18.46
C HIS A 390 11.33 -12.88 -18.68
N LEU A 391 10.38 -12.71 -17.75
CA LEU A 391 9.43 -11.61 -17.77
C LEU A 391 10.20 -10.29 -17.64
N PRO A 392 9.97 -9.29 -18.51
CA PRO A 392 10.80 -8.07 -18.58
C PRO A 392 10.95 -7.31 -17.26
N ILE A 393 9.91 -7.33 -16.41
CA ILE A 393 9.93 -6.67 -15.10
C ILE A 393 10.81 -7.40 -14.07
N ASN A 394 10.99 -8.72 -14.21
CA ASN A 394 11.82 -9.52 -13.32
C ASN A 394 13.25 -9.67 -13.82
N ALA A 395 13.46 -9.52 -15.12
CA ALA A 395 14.77 -9.70 -15.75
C ALA A 395 15.80 -8.71 -15.19
N PRO A 396 17.01 -9.20 -14.80
CA PRO A 396 18.08 -8.32 -14.36
C PRO A 396 18.53 -7.37 -15.47
N LYS A 397 19.01 -6.19 -15.09
CA LYS A 397 19.53 -5.17 -16.02
C LYS A 397 21.06 -5.19 -16.14
N CYS A 398 21.72 -6.12 -15.45
CA CYS A 398 23.14 -6.43 -15.57
C CYS A 398 23.37 -7.64 -16.50
N PRO A 399 24.61 -7.89 -16.96
CA PRO A 399 24.94 -9.15 -17.61
C PRO A 399 24.65 -10.35 -16.69
N PHE A 400 24.04 -11.40 -17.23
CA PHE A 400 23.77 -12.65 -16.52
C PHE A 400 24.08 -13.82 -17.47
N HIS A 401 24.75 -14.84 -16.96
CA HIS A 401 25.14 -16.02 -17.72
C HIS A 401 25.07 -17.24 -16.81
N HIS A 402 24.37 -18.28 -17.24
CA HIS A 402 24.18 -19.52 -16.49
C HIS A 402 24.06 -20.71 -17.45
N PHE A 403 23.94 -21.90 -16.88
CA PHE A 403 23.77 -23.16 -17.63
C PHE A 403 22.34 -23.71 -17.60
N GLN A 404 21.39 -23.04 -16.94
CA GLN A 404 19.97 -23.44 -16.91
C GLN A 404 19.38 -23.45 -18.33
N GLN A 405 18.53 -24.45 -18.63
CA GLN A 405 17.91 -24.71 -19.93
C GLN A 405 16.42 -24.99 -19.78
N ASP A 406 15.68 -24.86 -20.88
CA ASP A 406 14.28 -25.29 -21.05
C ASP A 406 13.31 -24.67 -20.04
N GLY A 407 12.28 -25.42 -19.63
CA GLY A 407 11.17 -24.92 -18.80
C GLY A 407 10.03 -24.31 -19.62
N HIS A 408 8.84 -24.24 -19.01
CA HIS A 408 7.65 -23.68 -19.65
C HIS A 408 7.89 -22.20 -20.06
N MET A 409 7.40 -21.77 -21.22
CA MET A 409 7.57 -20.40 -21.73
C MET A 409 9.05 -19.92 -21.76
N ALA A 410 9.97 -20.80 -22.15
CA ALA A 410 11.38 -20.45 -22.35
C ALA A 410 11.57 -19.51 -23.56
N MET A 411 11.69 -18.20 -23.30
CA MET A 411 11.91 -17.17 -24.33
C MET A 411 13.38 -16.99 -24.74
N ARG A 412 14.31 -17.35 -23.85
CA ARG A 412 15.76 -17.28 -24.08
C ARG A 412 16.43 -18.41 -23.32
N ASN A 413 17.38 -19.10 -23.94
CA ASN A 413 18.20 -20.14 -23.32
C ASN A 413 19.68 -19.94 -23.73
N PRO A 414 20.65 -20.40 -22.92
CA PRO A 414 22.03 -20.48 -23.36
C PRO A 414 22.14 -21.33 -24.62
N ALA A 415 22.67 -20.77 -25.70
CA ALA A 415 22.91 -21.46 -26.96
C ALA A 415 24.34 -22.00 -27.03
N GLY A 416 24.57 -23.04 -27.83
CA GLY A 416 25.87 -23.68 -27.99
C GLY A 416 25.89 -25.12 -27.50
N ARG A 417 27.08 -25.69 -27.29
CA ARG A 417 27.23 -27.12 -26.98
C ARG A 417 27.17 -27.41 -25.48
N ALA A 418 27.69 -26.51 -24.65
CA ALA A 418 27.81 -26.73 -23.21
C ALA A 418 26.63 -26.13 -22.42
N ASN A 419 25.94 -26.98 -21.65
CA ASN A 419 24.91 -26.61 -20.68
C ASN A 419 25.26 -27.12 -19.26
N TYR A 420 26.55 -27.29 -18.97
CA TYR A 420 27.05 -27.77 -17.68
C TYR A 420 28.45 -27.21 -17.39
N GLN A 421 28.84 -27.29 -16.12
CA GLN A 421 30.20 -27.04 -15.64
C GLN A 421 30.60 -28.09 -14.59
N PRO A 422 31.89 -28.46 -14.48
CA PRO A 422 32.97 -28.08 -15.39
C PRO A 422 32.82 -28.76 -16.77
N ASN A 423 33.33 -28.13 -17.83
CA ASN A 423 33.32 -28.71 -19.18
C ASN A 423 34.65 -28.44 -19.91
N SER A 424 35.03 -29.33 -20.82
CA SER A 424 36.26 -29.27 -21.61
C SER A 424 36.09 -28.64 -23.00
N TRP A 425 34.89 -28.16 -23.35
CA TRP A 425 34.64 -27.47 -24.62
C TRP A 425 35.27 -26.06 -24.65
N GLY A 426 35.65 -25.53 -23.49
CA GLY A 426 36.11 -24.14 -23.37
C GLY A 426 34.98 -23.12 -23.50
N GLU A 427 33.72 -23.56 -23.44
CA GLU A 427 32.53 -22.74 -23.61
C GLU A 427 31.83 -22.44 -22.27
N GLY A 428 31.02 -21.39 -22.27
CA GLY A 428 30.11 -21.01 -21.17
C GLY A 428 30.78 -20.26 -20.00
N PRO A 429 29.97 -19.79 -19.04
CA PRO A 429 30.46 -19.00 -17.90
C PRO A 429 31.35 -19.81 -16.93
N ARG A 430 32.07 -19.09 -16.05
CA ARG A 430 32.89 -19.64 -14.96
C ARG A 430 32.59 -18.89 -13.66
N GLU A 431 32.74 -19.57 -12.53
CA GLU A 431 32.66 -18.95 -11.21
C GLU A 431 33.81 -17.95 -10.99
N SER A 432 33.58 -16.93 -10.17
CA SER A 432 34.58 -15.95 -9.77
C SER A 432 34.66 -15.89 -8.25
N PRO A 433 35.71 -16.46 -7.63
CA PRO A 433 35.89 -16.40 -6.17
C PRO A 433 36.09 -14.99 -5.63
N GLU A 434 36.62 -14.07 -6.45
CA GLU A 434 36.90 -12.68 -6.08
C GLU A 434 35.63 -11.81 -6.12
N ARG A 435 34.83 -11.93 -7.18
CA ARG A 435 33.63 -11.11 -7.39
C ARG A 435 32.32 -11.76 -6.96
N GLY A 436 32.31 -13.09 -6.82
CA GLY A 436 31.11 -13.86 -6.52
C GLY A 436 30.56 -13.56 -5.12
N PHE A 437 29.26 -13.81 -4.96
CA PHE A 437 28.64 -13.83 -3.65
C PHE A 437 29.35 -14.83 -2.74
N ARG A 438 29.66 -14.42 -1.52
CA ARG A 438 30.19 -15.27 -0.46
C ARG A 438 29.32 -15.05 0.76
N SER A 439 28.79 -16.14 1.31
CA SER A 439 28.20 -16.08 2.64
C SER A 439 29.25 -15.65 3.64
N PHE A 440 28.87 -14.80 4.59
CA PHE A 440 29.66 -14.51 5.76
C PHE A 440 29.96 -15.82 6.48
N ALA A 441 31.25 -16.06 6.75
CA ALA A 441 31.71 -17.30 7.37
C ALA A 441 31.47 -17.26 8.89
N ASP A 442 30.20 -17.39 9.25
CA ASP A 442 29.78 -17.43 10.65
C ASP A 442 30.22 -18.74 11.33
N ALA A 443 30.56 -18.67 12.61
CA ALA A 443 31.03 -19.83 13.38
C ALA A 443 29.87 -20.37 14.23
N GLU A 444 29.12 -21.32 13.67
CA GLU A 444 27.94 -21.90 14.29
C GLU A 444 28.24 -23.25 14.99
N GLU A 445 27.80 -23.39 16.25
CA GLU A 445 27.88 -24.65 17.01
C GLU A 445 26.54 -24.94 17.72
N GLY A 446 26.09 -26.19 17.72
CA GLY A 446 24.85 -26.55 18.41
C GLY A 446 24.29 -27.93 18.08
N GLN A 447 23.25 -28.33 18.82
CA GLN A 447 22.49 -29.56 18.54
C GLN A 447 21.37 -29.28 17.52
N LYS A 448 21.05 -30.28 16.69
CA LYS A 448 19.87 -30.22 15.80
C LYS A 448 18.60 -30.39 16.63
N VAL A 449 17.87 -29.31 16.86
CA VAL A 449 16.65 -29.29 17.70
C VAL A 449 15.51 -28.52 17.03
N ARG A 450 14.29 -28.71 17.53
CA ARG A 450 13.13 -27.84 17.25
C ARG A 450 12.78 -27.16 18.55
N LEU A 451 13.24 -25.93 18.73
CA LEU A 451 13.16 -25.19 19.97
C LEU A 451 13.11 -23.69 19.66
N ARG A 452 12.30 -22.94 20.40
CA ARG A 452 12.35 -21.48 20.43
C ARG A 452 13.36 -21.05 21.50
N ALA A 453 14.23 -20.10 21.19
CA ALA A 453 15.22 -19.60 22.14
C ALA A 453 14.55 -18.92 23.34
N GLU A 454 15.12 -19.06 24.54
CA GLU A 454 14.63 -18.39 25.75
C GLU A 454 14.69 -16.86 25.62
N SER A 455 15.66 -16.33 24.86
CA SER A 455 15.80 -14.91 24.55
C SER A 455 14.60 -14.31 23.78
N PHE A 456 13.73 -15.15 23.22
CA PHE A 456 12.52 -14.74 22.50
C PHE A 456 11.27 -14.70 23.41
N ALA A 457 11.39 -15.05 24.70
CA ALA A 457 10.26 -15.26 25.61
C ALA A 457 9.56 -13.97 26.09
N ASP A 458 10.17 -12.79 25.92
CA ASP A 458 9.51 -11.52 26.24
C ASP A 458 8.49 -11.17 25.15
N HIS A 459 7.22 -11.11 25.53
CA HIS A 459 6.11 -10.88 24.62
C HIS A 459 5.36 -9.56 24.87
N TYR A 460 5.64 -8.88 25.98
CA TYR A 460 4.81 -7.77 26.45
C TYR A 460 5.58 -6.46 26.61
N SER A 461 6.89 -6.50 26.89
CA SER A 461 7.64 -5.29 27.22
C SER A 461 7.66 -4.26 26.09
N GLN A 462 7.94 -4.67 24.86
CA GLN A 462 7.88 -3.75 23.71
C GLN A 462 6.46 -3.45 23.22
N ALA A 463 5.48 -4.32 23.51
CA ALA A 463 4.07 -4.01 23.29
C ALA A 463 3.64 -2.84 24.19
N ARG A 464 4.04 -2.89 25.46
CA ARG A 464 3.84 -1.81 26.42
C ARG A 464 4.60 -0.56 26.00
N GLN A 465 5.89 -0.68 25.66
CA GLN A 465 6.70 0.44 25.20
C GLN A 465 6.04 1.15 24.01
N PHE A 466 5.54 0.41 23.02
CA PHE A 466 4.81 1.00 21.91
C PHE A 466 3.58 1.77 22.40
N PHE A 467 2.72 1.16 23.23
CA PHE A 467 1.49 1.79 23.72
C PHE A 467 1.75 3.09 24.49
N ILE A 468 2.70 3.09 25.43
CA ILE A 468 3.04 4.28 26.22
C ILE A 468 3.75 5.37 25.39
N SER A 469 4.30 5.02 24.22
CA SER A 469 4.91 5.97 23.30
C SER A 469 3.90 6.74 22.44
N GLN A 470 2.65 6.30 22.43
CA GLN A 470 1.59 6.93 21.68
C GLN A 470 1.04 8.15 22.43
N THR A 471 0.61 9.16 21.67
CA THR A 471 -0.15 10.29 22.24
C THR A 471 -1.53 9.82 22.72
N GLU A 472 -2.21 10.63 23.55
CA GLU A 472 -3.53 10.28 24.07
C GLU A 472 -4.57 9.94 22.97
N PRO A 473 -4.69 10.70 21.85
CA PRO A 473 -5.55 10.30 20.73
C PRO A 473 -5.19 8.94 20.14
N GLU A 474 -3.89 8.67 19.96
CA GLU A 474 -3.41 7.40 19.40
C GLU A 474 -3.69 6.21 20.35
N GLN A 475 -3.49 6.38 21.66
CA GLN A 475 -3.86 5.37 22.66
C GLN A 475 -5.36 5.07 22.64
N ARG A 476 -6.18 6.12 22.53
CA ARG A 476 -7.64 6.01 22.41
C ARG A 476 -8.03 5.28 21.13
N HIS A 477 -7.39 5.57 20.00
CA HIS A 477 -7.63 4.87 18.75
C HIS A 477 -7.29 3.38 18.82
N ILE A 478 -6.18 3.01 19.48
CA ILE A 478 -5.82 1.61 19.73
C ILE A 478 -6.92 0.90 20.54
N ALA A 479 -7.36 1.51 21.65
CA ALA A 479 -8.42 0.97 22.47
C ALA A 479 -9.73 0.79 21.68
N MET A 480 -10.13 1.80 20.90
CA MET A 480 -11.35 1.73 20.09
C MET A 480 -11.25 0.73 18.94
N ALA A 481 -10.06 0.53 18.34
CA ALA A 481 -9.83 -0.49 17.33
C ALA A 481 -9.97 -1.90 17.93
N LEU A 482 -9.34 -2.16 19.08
CA LEU A 482 -9.48 -3.41 19.83
C LEU A 482 -10.95 -3.67 20.20
N THR A 483 -11.66 -2.66 20.73
CA THR A 483 -13.10 -2.76 21.01
C THR A 483 -13.89 -3.09 19.74
N PHE A 484 -13.64 -2.39 18.64
CA PHE A 484 -14.36 -2.62 17.38
C PHE A 484 -14.15 -4.04 16.89
N GLU A 485 -12.91 -4.49 16.79
CA GLU A 485 -12.54 -5.82 16.31
C GLU A 485 -13.12 -6.93 17.20
N LEU A 486 -12.91 -6.85 18.51
CA LEU A 486 -13.40 -7.85 19.47
C LEU A 486 -14.92 -7.84 19.61
N SER A 487 -15.61 -6.73 19.30
CA SER A 487 -17.07 -6.70 19.26
C SER A 487 -17.67 -7.57 18.14
N LYS A 488 -16.85 -7.91 17.12
CA LYS A 488 -17.24 -8.78 16.00
C LYS A 488 -16.94 -10.26 16.26
N VAL A 489 -16.10 -10.58 17.23
CA VAL A 489 -15.79 -11.94 17.66
C VAL A 489 -17.01 -12.53 18.35
N GLU A 490 -17.64 -13.56 17.80
CA GLU A 490 -18.88 -14.14 18.31
C GLU A 490 -18.68 -14.89 19.63
N THR A 491 -17.53 -15.54 19.81
CA THR A 491 -17.20 -16.35 20.99
C THR A 491 -16.68 -15.50 22.17
N PRO A 492 -17.43 -15.33 23.27
CA PRO A 492 -17.07 -14.38 24.32
C PRO A 492 -15.74 -14.68 25.04
N VAL A 493 -15.41 -15.95 25.25
CA VAL A 493 -14.18 -16.34 25.97
C VAL A 493 -12.90 -15.90 25.23
N ILE A 494 -12.95 -15.78 23.90
CA ILE A 494 -11.82 -15.25 23.11
C ILE A 494 -11.57 -13.79 23.50
N ARG A 495 -12.65 -13.00 23.64
CA ARG A 495 -12.57 -11.59 24.06
C ARG A 495 -11.96 -11.48 25.45
N GLU A 496 -12.38 -12.34 26.38
CA GLU A 496 -11.84 -12.38 27.75
C GLU A 496 -10.34 -12.73 27.77
N ARG A 497 -9.88 -13.69 26.97
CA ARG A 497 -8.44 -14.00 26.84
C ARG A 497 -7.65 -12.81 26.30
N MET A 498 -8.22 -12.05 25.37
CA MET A 498 -7.57 -10.84 24.89
C MET A 498 -7.44 -9.79 26.00
N ILE A 499 -8.48 -9.56 26.81
CA ILE A 499 -8.38 -8.68 27.98
C ILE A 499 -7.29 -9.17 28.96
N SER A 500 -7.20 -10.48 29.18
CA SER A 500 -6.15 -11.11 30.00
C SER A 500 -4.74 -10.75 29.52
N HIS A 501 -4.51 -10.72 28.21
CA HIS A 501 -3.23 -10.25 27.66
C HIS A 501 -3.02 -8.74 27.77
N LEU A 502 -4.06 -7.92 27.55
CA LEU A 502 -3.96 -6.47 27.66
C LEU A 502 -3.53 -6.02 29.06
N LEU A 503 -3.90 -6.75 30.11
CA LEU A 503 -3.46 -6.49 31.49
C LEU A 503 -1.94 -6.59 31.68
N ASN A 504 -1.23 -7.37 30.85
CA ASN A 504 0.24 -7.42 30.86
C ASN A 504 0.89 -6.27 30.10
N ILE A 505 0.12 -5.50 29.33
CA ILE A 505 0.57 -4.35 28.54
C ILE A 505 0.28 -3.06 29.32
N ASP A 506 -1.00 -2.80 29.59
CA ASP A 506 -1.46 -1.62 30.32
C ASP A 506 -2.88 -1.83 30.90
N GLU A 507 -3.04 -1.51 32.18
CA GLU A 507 -4.31 -1.69 32.90
C GLU A 507 -5.41 -0.75 32.40
N THR A 508 -5.07 0.49 32.03
CA THR A 508 -6.04 1.49 31.54
C THR A 508 -6.58 1.06 30.18
N LEU A 509 -5.71 0.56 29.30
CA LEU A 509 -6.10 -0.03 28.02
C LEU A 509 -7.05 -1.23 28.23
N ALA A 510 -6.66 -2.19 29.07
CA ALA A 510 -7.46 -3.38 29.35
C ALA A 510 -8.84 -3.04 29.89
N THR A 511 -8.91 -2.16 30.90
CA THR A 511 -10.18 -1.74 31.52
C THR A 511 -11.04 -0.96 30.53
N THR A 512 -10.46 -0.09 29.69
CA THR A 512 -11.21 0.65 28.67
C THR A 512 -11.86 -0.28 27.65
N VAL A 513 -11.10 -1.26 27.13
CA VAL A 513 -11.61 -2.23 26.15
C VAL A 513 -12.67 -3.13 26.79
N ALA A 514 -12.43 -3.61 28.02
CA ALA A 514 -13.37 -4.45 28.76
C ALA A 514 -14.71 -3.75 29.04
N ASP A 515 -14.68 -2.50 29.50
CA ASP A 515 -15.88 -1.69 29.75
C ASP A 515 -16.71 -1.52 28.47
N LYS A 516 -16.07 -1.15 27.36
CA LYS A 516 -16.75 -0.96 26.07
C LYS A 516 -17.33 -2.25 25.49
N LEU A 517 -16.72 -3.40 25.79
CA LEU A 517 -17.25 -4.72 25.42
C LEU A 517 -18.30 -5.24 26.40
N GLY A 518 -18.55 -4.54 27.51
CA GLY A 518 -19.50 -4.95 28.55
C GLY A 518 -19.02 -6.15 29.37
N ILE A 519 -17.71 -6.37 29.49
CA ILE A 519 -17.13 -7.44 30.30
C ILE A 519 -17.24 -7.04 31.78
N LYS A 520 -18.10 -7.75 32.52
CA LYS A 520 -18.47 -7.39 33.90
C LYS A 520 -17.42 -7.78 34.94
N THR A 521 -16.67 -8.84 34.67
CA THR A 521 -15.65 -9.38 35.58
C THR A 521 -14.34 -9.43 34.82
N MET A 522 -13.36 -8.67 35.28
CA MET A 522 -12.03 -8.70 34.69
C MET A 522 -11.40 -10.09 34.87
N PRO A 523 -10.82 -10.68 33.81
CA PRO A 523 -10.05 -11.91 33.93
C PRO A 523 -8.75 -11.64 34.70
N ALA A 524 -8.08 -12.71 35.12
CA ALA A 524 -6.69 -12.60 35.59
C ALA A 524 -5.77 -12.20 34.42
N PRO A 525 -4.65 -11.49 34.67
CA PRO A 525 -3.61 -11.30 33.67
C PRO A 525 -3.12 -12.65 33.12
N ALA A 526 -2.76 -12.69 31.85
CA ALA A 526 -2.24 -13.88 31.22
C ALA A 526 -0.89 -14.26 31.84
N ASP A 527 -0.56 -15.55 31.91
CA ASP A 527 0.72 -16.00 32.45
C ASP A 527 1.86 -15.62 31.49
N ALA A 528 2.65 -14.62 31.87
CA ALA A 528 3.77 -14.14 31.07
C ALA A 528 5.02 -15.00 31.31
N ALA A 529 5.65 -15.49 30.23
CA ALA A 529 6.83 -16.35 30.33
C ALA A 529 8.02 -15.66 31.04
N VAL A 530 8.12 -14.34 30.89
CA VAL A 530 9.01 -13.46 31.66
C VAL A 530 8.20 -12.24 32.13
N PRO A 531 8.57 -11.60 33.25
CA PRO A 531 7.90 -10.39 33.71
C PRO A 531 7.93 -9.27 32.67
N THR A 532 6.80 -8.61 32.42
CA THR A 532 6.77 -7.39 31.60
C THR A 532 7.62 -6.32 32.25
N ARG A 533 8.50 -5.69 31.47
CA ARG A 533 9.32 -4.58 31.90
C ARG A 533 8.54 -3.27 31.93
N ASP A 534 8.59 -2.59 33.07
CA ASP A 534 8.05 -1.26 33.30
C ASP A 534 9.12 -0.16 33.25
N ASP A 535 10.40 -0.54 33.16
CA ASP A 535 11.58 0.33 33.09
C ASP A 535 11.93 0.80 31.66
N LEU A 536 11.23 0.32 30.64
CA LEU A 536 11.42 0.79 29.27
C LEU A 536 10.84 2.19 29.08
N GLU A 537 11.72 3.14 28.75
CA GLU A 537 11.30 4.49 28.41
C GLU A 537 10.42 4.51 27.14
N PRO A 538 9.43 5.41 27.06
CA PRO A 538 8.72 5.68 25.82
C PRO A 538 9.69 6.06 24.69
N SER A 539 9.40 5.62 23.46
CA SER A 539 10.14 5.92 22.23
C SER A 539 9.29 6.84 21.35
N PRO A 540 9.49 8.18 21.41
CA PRO A 540 8.71 9.14 20.64
C PRO A 540 8.67 8.86 19.14
N ALA A 541 9.71 8.22 18.57
CA ALA A 541 9.77 7.83 17.16
C ALA A 541 8.62 6.89 16.72
N LEU A 542 7.97 6.20 17.66
CA LEU A 542 6.88 5.26 17.38
C LEU A 542 5.53 5.95 17.11
N SER A 543 5.32 7.17 17.60
CA SER A 543 4.08 7.93 17.40
C SER A 543 4.00 8.54 15.98
N ILE A 544 2.83 8.49 15.35
CA ILE A 544 2.56 9.20 14.09
C ILE A 544 2.38 10.69 14.38
N ILE A 545 1.63 11.04 15.42
CA ILE A 545 1.29 12.43 15.73
C ILE A 545 2.52 13.24 16.15
N ASN A 546 3.38 12.70 17.02
CA ASN A 546 4.61 13.39 17.45
C ASN A 546 5.61 13.59 16.29
N ASN A 547 5.55 12.72 15.27
CA ASN A 547 6.41 12.77 14.09
C ASN A 547 5.65 13.22 12.83
N GLY A 548 4.53 13.92 13.02
CA GLY A 548 3.74 14.47 11.93
C GLY A 548 4.53 15.54 11.17
N PRO A 549 4.34 15.66 9.84
CA PRO A 549 5.01 16.70 9.06
C PRO A 549 4.43 18.09 9.38
N ASP A 550 5.26 19.11 9.36
CA ASP A 550 4.83 20.52 9.42
C ASP A 550 4.61 21.10 8.01
N THR A 551 3.87 20.37 7.17
CA THR A 551 3.54 20.80 5.80
C THR A 551 2.24 20.16 5.33
N PHE A 552 1.52 20.86 4.45
CA PHE A 552 0.34 20.33 3.77
C PHE A 552 0.64 19.83 2.34
N LYS A 553 1.91 19.77 1.94
CA LYS A 553 2.34 19.31 0.61
C LYS A 553 1.80 17.91 0.28
N GLY A 554 1.35 17.72 -0.96
CA GLY A 554 0.90 16.44 -1.50
C GLY A 554 -0.49 15.99 -1.06
N ARG A 555 -1.24 16.84 -0.34
CA ARG A 555 -2.59 16.61 0.18
C ARG A 555 -3.65 17.32 -0.65
N LYS A 556 -4.92 17.06 -0.35
CA LYS A 556 -6.07 17.56 -1.13
C LYS A 556 -7.04 18.38 -0.30
N ILE A 557 -7.54 19.47 -0.87
CA ILE A 557 -8.64 20.28 -0.36
C ILE A 557 -9.86 20.06 -1.25
N GLY A 558 -10.96 19.61 -0.66
CA GLY A 558 -12.26 19.54 -1.34
C GLY A 558 -13.03 20.84 -1.15
N VAL A 559 -13.33 21.56 -2.23
CA VAL A 559 -14.06 22.84 -2.16
C VAL A 559 -15.49 22.63 -2.63
N LEU A 560 -16.44 22.66 -1.69
CA LEU A 560 -17.86 22.61 -2.00
C LEU A 560 -18.32 23.98 -2.49
N VAL A 561 -18.86 24.01 -3.71
CA VAL A 561 -19.34 25.24 -4.38
C VAL A 561 -20.83 25.19 -4.73
N SER A 562 -21.43 26.38 -4.81
CA SER A 562 -22.78 26.62 -5.33
C SER A 562 -22.76 27.75 -6.37
N ASP A 563 -23.88 28.02 -7.03
CA ASP A 563 -24.00 29.21 -7.88
C ASP A 563 -23.85 30.50 -7.04
N GLY A 564 -23.28 31.55 -7.65
CA GLY A 564 -23.10 32.87 -7.05
C GLY A 564 -21.87 33.02 -6.14
N ILE A 565 -20.92 32.09 -6.18
CA ILE A 565 -19.71 32.16 -5.34
C ILE A 565 -18.73 33.25 -5.77
N ASP A 566 -17.87 33.69 -4.84
CA ASP A 566 -16.75 34.59 -5.13
C ASP A 566 -15.61 33.82 -5.82
N SER A 567 -15.45 34.05 -7.12
CA SER A 567 -14.40 33.45 -7.96
C SER A 567 -12.99 33.89 -7.54
N GLY A 568 -12.84 35.12 -7.04
CA GLY A 568 -11.57 35.65 -6.54
C GLY A 568 -11.13 34.94 -5.26
N LEU A 569 -12.06 34.66 -4.36
CA LEU A 569 -11.79 33.89 -3.16
C LEU A 569 -11.45 32.42 -3.47
N LEU A 570 -12.16 31.79 -4.44
CA LEU A 570 -11.79 30.46 -4.92
C LEU A 570 -10.35 30.44 -5.46
N GLN A 571 -9.99 31.44 -6.26
CA GLN A 571 -8.64 31.54 -6.81
C GLN A 571 -7.61 31.73 -5.70
N ALA A 572 -7.91 32.52 -4.67
CA ALA A 572 -7.01 32.68 -3.52
C ALA A 572 -6.77 31.37 -2.76
N VAL A 573 -7.80 30.51 -2.61
CA VAL A 573 -7.64 29.16 -2.02
C VAL A 573 -6.76 28.28 -2.92
N ARG A 574 -6.96 28.32 -4.24
CA ARG A 574 -6.11 27.59 -5.20
C ARG A 574 -4.66 28.03 -5.14
N ASP A 575 -4.41 29.34 -5.13
CA ASP A 575 -3.07 29.91 -5.08
C ASP A 575 -2.36 29.56 -3.77
N ALA A 576 -3.06 29.65 -2.63
CA ALA A 576 -2.52 29.26 -1.33
C ALA A 576 -2.19 27.76 -1.26
N ALA A 577 -3.09 26.90 -1.76
CA ALA A 577 -2.85 25.47 -1.83
C ALA A 577 -1.67 25.12 -2.76
N GLN A 578 -1.59 25.76 -3.93
CA GLN A 578 -0.51 25.54 -4.89
C GLN A 578 0.84 25.97 -4.32
N ALA A 579 0.91 27.09 -3.58
CA ALA A 579 2.13 27.55 -2.93
C ALA A 579 2.67 26.54 -1.90
N GLU A 580 1.78 25.78 -1.24
CA GLU A 580 2.12 24.71 -0.31
C GLU A 580 2.35 23.35 -1.01
N GLY A 581 2.08 23.25 -2.32
CA GLY A 581 2.14 22.01 -3.09
C GLY A 581 0.98 21.05 -2.79
N ALA A 582 -0.18 21.58 -2.41
CA ALA A 582 -1.44 20.85 -2.24
C ALA A 582 -2.35 21.00 -3.46
N LYS A 583 -3.32 20.09 -3.60
CA LYS A 583 -4.29 20.09 -4.70
C LYS A 583 -5.65 20.57 -4.23
N VAL A 584 -6.37 21.25 -5.12
CA VAL A 584 -7.76 21.65 -4.91
C VAL A 584 -8.63 20.89 -5.90
N GLU A 585 -9.66 20.22 -5.39
CA GLU A 585 -10.69 19.57 -6.19
C GLU A 585 -12.05 20.19 -5.87
N ILE A 586 -12.78 20.56 -6.91
CA ILE A 586 -14.08 21.24 -6.81
C ILE A 586 -15.19 20.19 -6.70
N VAL A 587 -16.04 20.37 -5.69
CA VAL A 587 -17.22 19.54 -5.43
C VAL A 587 -18.44 20.42 -5.60
N ALA A 588 -19.43 19.98 -6.38
CA ALA A 588 -20.66 20.73 -6.58
C ALA A 588 -21.86 19.79 -6.58
N ARG A 589 -23.07 20.35 -6.53
CA ARG A 589 -24.30 19.56 -6.67
C ARG A 589 -24.39 18.82 -8.02
N ARG A 590 -23.69 19.31 -9.05
CA ARG A 590 -23.64 18.74 -10.41
C ARG A 590 -22.22 18.79 -10.92
N VAL A 591 -21.75 17.72 -11.57
CA VAL A 591 -20.38 17.65 -12.12
C VAL A 591 -20.11 18.70 -13.21
N GLY A 592 -21.16 19.13 -13.92
CA GLY A 592 -21.05 20.15 -14.96
C GLY A 592 -20.52 21.49 -14.44
N GLY A 593 -20.63 21.77 -13.13
CA GLY A 593 -20.12 23.00 -12.52
C GLY A 593 -21.20 23.92 -11.99
N VAL A 594 -20.79 25.16 -11.69
CA VAL A 594 -21.61 26.26 -11.19
C VAL A 594 -21.22 27.57 -11.87
N GLU A 595 -22.16 28.52 -11.90
CA GLU A 595 -21.89 29.90 -12.34
C GLU A 595 -21.49 30.77 -11.14
N ALA A 596 -20.31 31.39 -11.18
CA ALA A 596 -19.83 32.28 -10.13
C ALA A 596 -20.56 33.63 -10.16
N GLY A 597 -20.41 34.42 -9.09
CA GLY A 597 -21.04 35.75 -8.97
C GLY A 597 -20.59 36.76 -10.03
N ASP A 598 -19.45 36.55 -10.68
CA ASP A 598 -18.94 37.35 -11.80
C ASP A 598 -19.40 36.83 -13.19
N GLY A 599 -20.22 35.78 -13.23
CA GLY A 599 -20.70 35.12 -14.45
C GLY A 599 -19.74 34.10 -15.07
N SER A 600 -18.59 33.84 -14.44
CA SER A 600 -17.66 32.81 -14.91
C SER A 600 -18.16 31.39 -14.59
N TRP A 601 -17.86 30.43 -15.47
CA TRP A 601 -18.23 29.02 -15.27
C TRP A 601 -17.11 28.26 -14.57
N ILE A 602 -17.43 27.56 -13.48
CA ILE A 602 -16.49 26.75 -12.71
C ILE A 602 -16.88 25.29 -12.84
N GLU A 603 -16.12 24.53 -13.62
CA GLU A 603 -16.30 23.08 -13.73
C GLU A 603 -15.98 22.38 -12.40
N ALA A 604 -16.80 21.39 -12.04
CA ALA A 604 -16.58 20.59 -10.85
C ALA A 604 -15.81 19.32 -11.20
N ASN A 605 -14.92 18.91 -10.31
CA ASN A 605 -14.27 17.60 -10.40
C ASN A 605 -15.24 16.48 -9.98
N HIS A 606 -16.11 16.79 -9.01
CA HIS A 606 -17.03 15.83 -8.41
C HIS A 606 -18.44 16.39 -8.28
N MET A 607 -19.43 15.53 -8.50
CA MET A 607 -20.75 15.72 -7.89
C MET A 607 -20.64 15.39 -6.39
N ILE A 608 -21.39 16.07 -5.52
CA ILE A 608 -21.34 15.92 -4.07
C ILE A 608 -21.45 14.46 -3.60
N ASP A 609 -22.34 13.66 -4.20
CA ASP A 609 -22.49 12.23 -3.90
C ASP A 609 -21.27 11.38 -4.28
N GLY A 610 -20.53 11.81 -5.32
CA GLY A 610 -19.32 11.14 -5.80
C GLY A 610 -18.02 11.68 -5.18
N GLY A 611 -18.09 12.81 -4.47
CA GLY A 611 -16.96 13.45 -3.81
C GLY A 611 -17.23 13.71 -2.32
N PRO A 612 -17.52 12.69 -1.50
CA PRO A 612 -17.70 12.86 -0.06
C PRO A 612 -16.42 13.39 0.58
N SER A 613 -16.56 14.10 1.71
CA SER A 613 -15.43 14.79 2.35
C SER A 613 -14.30 13.87 2.78
N VAL A 614 -14.57 12.57 2.96
CA VAL A 614 -13.59 11.53 3.31
C VAL A 614 -12.49 11.36 2.27
N LEU A 615 -12.68 11.82 1.03
CA LEU A 615 -11.66 11.75 -0.04
C LEU A 615 -10.63 12.89 0.00
N PHE A 616 -10.83 13.89 0.87
CA PHE A 616 -9.99 15.08 0.98
C PHE A 616 -9.34 15.18 2.36
N ASP A 617 -8.22 15.90 2.48
CA ASP A 617 -7.51 16.08 3.75
C ASP A 617 -8.06 17.28 4.55
N ALA A 618 -8.58 18.29 3.86
CA ALA A 618 -9.31 19.42 4.40
C ALA A 618 -10.45 19.81 3.45
N VAL A 619 -11.42 20.60 3.92
CA VAL A 619 -12.53 21.05 3.07
C VAL A 619 -12.77 22.54 3.18
N VAL A 620 -13.33 23.12 2.12
CA VAL A 620 -13.79 24.52 2.09
C VAL A 620 -15.24 24.56 1.65
N LEU A 621 -16.07 25.30 2.39
CA LEU A 621 -17.46 25.58 2.08
C LEU A 621 -17.55 26.97 1.46
N LEU A 622 -17.35 27.04 0.15
CA LEU A 622 -17.46 28.27 -0.61
C LEU A 622 -18.82 28.27 -1.31
N VAL A 623 -19.87 28.61 -0.57
CA VAL A 623 -21.26 28.60 -1.05
C VAL A 623 -21.92 29.95 -0.81
N SER A 624 -22.80 30.36 -1.72
CA SER A 624 -23.69 31.50 -1.49
C SER A 624 -24.71 31.15 -0.40
N GLU A 625 -25.32 32.15 0.23
CA GLU A 625 -26.35 31.92 1.26
C GLU A 625 -27.53 31.11 0.70
N GLU A 626 -28.00 31.47 -0.48
CA GLU A 626 -29.07 30.76 -1.22
C GLU A 626 -28.65 29.32 -1.59
N GLY A 627 -27.39 29.15 -2.00
CA GLY A 627 -26.80 27.84 -2.26
C GLY A 627 -26.72 26.99 -1.00
N ALA A 628 -26.32 27.56 0.13
CA ALA A 628 -26.25 26.90 1.42
C ALA A 628 -27.64 26.46 1.92
N GLU A 629 -28.66 27.31 1.77
CA GLU A 629 -30.05 26.94 2.09
C GLU A 629 -30.53 25.77 1.25
N MET A 630 -30.19 25.74 -0.04
CA MET A 630 -30.53 24.62 -0.91
C MET A 630 -29.80 23.34 -0.48
N LEU A 631 -28.49 23.43 -0.25
CA LEU A 631 -27.64 22.32 0.16
C LEU A 631 -27.98 21.79 1.56
N SER A 632 -28.53 22.62 2.45
CA SER A 632 -28.98 22.19 3.78
C SER A 632 -30.06 21.10 3.75
N ARG A 633 -30.78 20.99 2.63
CA ARG A 633 -31.81 19.97 2.39
C ARG A 633 -31.25 18.71 1.74
N ASP A 634 -29.99 18.74 1.29
CA ASP A 634 -29.29 17.63 0.66
C ASP A 634 -28.56 16.81 1.74
N ALA A 635 -28.78 15.50 1.76
CA ALA A 635 -28.16 14.62 2.74
C ALA A 635 -26.63 14.54 2.55
N ALA A 636 -26.16 14.43 1.30
CA ALA A 636 -24.74 14.30 1.01
C ALA A 636 -23.97 15.59 1.32
N ALA A 637 -24.59 16.76 1.11
CA ALA A 637 -23.97 18.03 1.48
C ALA A 637 -23.86 18.19 3.01
N LYS A 638 -24.87 17.74 3.77
CA LYS A 638 -24.79 17.69 5.24
C LYS A 638 -23.72 16.72 5.71
N ASP A 639 -23.68 15.52 5.13
CA ASP A 639 -22.67 14.50 5.44
C ASP A 639 -21.26 14.99 5.10
N PHE A 640 -21.09 15.71 4.00
CA PHE A 640 -19.80 16.32 3.64
C PHE A 640 -19.25 17.19 4.78
N VAL A 641 -20.09 18.03 5.40
CA VAL A 641 -19.71 18.90 6.51
C VAL A 641 -19.54 18.11 7.81
N SER A 642 -20.53 17.30 8.18
CA SER A 642 -20.53 16.58 9.46
C SER A 642 -19.40 15.55 9.53
N ASP A 643 -19.11 14.85 8.43
CA ASP A 643 -17.98 13.92 8.35
C ASP A 643 -16.64 14.63 8.41
N ALA A 644 -16.48 15.76 7.70
CA ALA A 644 -15.24 16.53 7.79
C ALA A 644 -14.98 16.99 9.23
N PHE A 645 -16.03 17.43 9.93
CA PHE A 645 -15.93 17.85 11.31
C PHE A 645 -15.61 16.68 12.24
N ALA A 646 -16.36 15.58 12.15
CA ALA A 646 -16.18 14.36 12.95
C ALA A 646 -14.84 13.65 12.70
N HIS A 647 -14.27 13.80 11.49
CA HIS A 647 -12.95 13.30 11.12
C HIS A 647 -11.84 14.31 11.41
N LEU A 648 -12.11 15.34 12.20
CA LEU A 648 -11.11 16.27 12.74
C LEU A 648 -10.40 17.09 11.65
N LYS A 649 -11.02 17.28 10.49
CA LYS A 649 -10.45 18.05 9.37
C LYS A 649 -10.58 19.55 9.64
N PHE A 650 -9.66 20.32 9.09
CA PHE A 650 -9.84 21.77 9.01
C PHE A 650 -10.92 22.09 7.97
N ILE A 651 -11.82 23.02 8.32
CA ILE A 651 -12.94 23.44 7.49
C ILE A 651 -12.85 24.95 7.29
N GLY A 652 -12.53 25.37 6.06
CA GLY A 652 -12.67 26.76 5.66
C GLY A 652 -14.12 27.03 5.28
N PHE A 653 -14.69 28.19 5.61
CA PHE A 653 -16.06 28.51 5.23
C PHE A 653 -16.25 30.00 4.99
N VAL A 654 -17.20 30.39 4.15
CA VAL A 654 -17.65 31.78 4.05
C VAL A 654 -18.89 32.01 4.92
N ALA A 655 -19.17 33.24 5.34
CA ALA A 655 -20.36 33.58 6.14
C ALA A 655 -21.66 33.00 5.56
N GLY A 656 -21.82 32.99 4.23
CA GLY A 656 -22.97 32.41 3.54
C GLY A 656 -23.17 30.89 3.76
N ALA A 657 -22.15 30.16 4.21
CA ALA A 657 -22.24 28.72 4.52
C ALA A 657 -22.97 28.42 5.85
N GLY A 658 -23.32 29.44 6.64
CA GLY A 658 -23.98 29.31 7.94
C GLY A 658 -25.18 28.36 7.97
N PRO A 659 -26.16 28.47 7.05
CA PRO A 659 -27.31 27.55 7.00
C PRO A 659 -26.91 26.08 6.83
N LEU A 660 -25.90 25.80 6.00
CA LEU A 660 -25.41 24.44 5.76
C LEU A 660 -24.69 23.89 7.00
N LEU A 661 -23.79 24.66 7.60
CA LEU A 661 -23.10 24.32 8.84
C LEU A 661 -24.09 23.95 9.96
N ALA A 662 -25.08 24.83 10.20
CA ALA A 662 -26.11 24.61 11.20
C ALA A 662 -26.93 23.35 10.92
N SER A 663 -27.30 23.09 9.66
CA SER A 663 -28.05 21.90 9.27
C SER A 663 -27.26 20.59 9.42
N ALA A 664 -25.93 20.66 9.38
CA ALA A 664 -25.02 19.56 9.64
C ALA A 664 -24.69 19.39 11.13
N GLY A 665 -25.24 20.24 12.01
CA GLY A 665 -24.98 20.20 13.45
C GLY A 665 -23.63 20.78 13.87
N VAL A 666 -23.01 21.62 13.03
CA VAL A 666 -21.71 22.24 13.29
C VAL A 666 -21.89 23.75 13.48
N ALA A 667 -21.48 24.26 14.64
CA ALA A 667 -21.46 25.70 14.88
C ALA A 667 -20.20 26.33 14.23
N ALA A 668 -20.35 27.53 13.66
CA ALA A 668 -19.26 28.24 12.99
C ALA A 668 -18.10 28.60 13.93
N ASP A 669 -18.36 28.70 15.22
CA ASP A 669 -17.42 29.00 16.32
C ASP A 669 -17.15 27.79 17.22
N ALA A 670 -17.42 26.56 16.75
CA ALA A 670 -17.29 25.36 17.57
C ALA A 670 -15.85 25.12 18.08
N ASP A 671 -14.85 25.40 17.25
CA ASP A 671 -13.42 25.31 17.59
C ASP A 671 -12.54 26.06 16.57
N GLU A 672 -11.24 26.10 16.83
CA GLU A 672 -10.22 26.79 16.02
C GLU A 672 -9.97 26.15 14.64
N GLY A 673 -10.56 24.99 14.34
CA GLY A 673 -10.46 24.32 13.06
C GLY A 673 -11.56 24.70 12.07
N LEU A 674 -12.54 25.51 12.48
CA LEU A 674 -13.45 26.22 11.60
C LEU A 674 -12.88 27.63 11.33
N ILE A 675 -12.51 27.91 10.08
CA ILE A 675 -11.82 29.15 9.71
C ILE A 675 -12.67 29.91 8.69
N GLU A 676 -13.16 31.09 9.08
CA GLU A 676 -13.90 31.97 8.18
C GLU A 676 -12.96 32.56 7.11
N LEU A 677 -13.38 32.49 5.85
CA LEU A 677 -12.66 32.98 4.69
C LEU A 677 -13.28 34.30 4.22
N THR A 678 -12.59 35.41 4.46
CA THR A 678 -13.03 36.76 4.07
C THR A 678 -12.20 37.35 2.92
N GLY A 679 -11.14 36.67 2.49
CA GLY A 679 -10.23 37.11 1.44
C GLY A 679 -8.96 36.26 1.32
N GLY A 680 -7.97 36.76 0.59
CA GLY A 680 -6.74 36.03 0.33
C GLY A 680 -5.88 35.74 1.57
N ASP A 681 -5.86 36.65 2.55
CA ASP A 681 -5.10 36.46 3.79
C ASP A 681 -5.67 35.31 4.62
N SER A 682 -6.99 35.25 4.80
CA SER A 682 -7.67 34.14 5.49
C SER A 682 -7.51 32.81 4.76
N ALA A 683 -7.47 32.81 3.41
CA ALA A 683 -7.22 31.59 2.63
C ALA A 683 -5.80 31.04 2.87
N ARG A 684 -4.79 31.92 2.97
CA ARG A 684 -3.42 31.51 3.35
C ARG A 684 -3.37 30.98 4.78
N SER A 685 -3.97 31.69 5.74
CA SER A 685 -4.03 31.25 7.13
C SER A 685 -4.73 29.89 7.29
N PHE A 686 -5.77 29.62 6.50
CA PHE A 686 -6.44 28.32 6.47
C PHE A 686 -5.49 27.19 6.00
N VAL A 687 -4.79 27.40 4.89
CA VAL A 687 -3.83 26.39 4.38
C VAL A 687 -2.66 26.19 5.34
N GLU A 688 -2.18 27.25 5.99
CA GLU A 688 -1.16 27.15 7.05
C GLU A 688 -1.66 26.35 8.26
N ALA A 689 -2.91 26.57 8.69
CA ALA A 689 -3.51 25.77 9.77
C ALA A 689 -3.61 24.28 9.39
N CYS A 690 -3.88 23.97 8.11
CA CYS A 690 -3.95 22.60 7.61
C CYS A 690 -2.62 21.83 7.74
N ARG A 691 -1.47 22.50 7.94
CA ARG A 691 -0.18 21.80 8.19
C ARG A 691 -0.22 20.88 9.40
N LYS A 692 -1.09 21.15 10.38
CA LYS A 692 -1.34 20.27 11.54
C LYS A 692 -2.07 18.96 11.17
N LEU A 693 -2.58 18.86 9.93
CA LEU A 693 -3.31 17.74 9.33
C LEU A 693 -4.70 17.45 9.92
N ARG A 694 -4.80 17.44 11.25
CA ARG A 694 -6.04 17.20 12.00
C ARG A 694 -6.07 18.10 13.22
N LEU A 695 -7.28 18.45 13.66
CA LEU A 695 -7.51 19.10 14.94
C LEU A 695 -7.81 18.05 16.02
N TRP A 696 -6.75 17.47 16.59
CA TRP A 696 -6.89 16.38 17.58
C TRP A 696 -7.68 16.78 18.83
N ALA A 697 -7.61 18.04 19.25
CA ALA A 697 -8.37 18.55 20.39
C ALA A 697 -9.90 18.45 20.21
N ARG A 698 -10.39 18.39 18.96
CA ARG A 698 -11.82 18.23 18.65
C ARG A 698 -12.32 16.82 18.99
N GLU A 699 -11.45 15.82 19.05
CA GLU A 699 -11.86 14.41 19.13
C GLU A 699 -12.79 14.12 20.31
N SER A 700 -12.49 14.67 21.49
CA SER A 700 -13.32 14.51 22.68
C SER A 700 -14.71 15.09 22.55
N ALA A 701 -14.92 16.11 21.69
CA ALA A 701 -16.22 16.72 21.48
C ALA A 701 -17.10 15.94 20.48
N VAL A 702 -16.51 15.10 19.63
CA VAL A 702 -17.23 14.40 18.54
C VAL A 702 -17.35 12.88 18.74
N LYS A 703 -16.53 12.27 19.60
CA LYS A 703 -16.53 10.80 19.84
C LYS A 703 -17.01 10.38 21.24
N LEU A 704 -17.30 11.32 22.16
CA LEU A 704 -17.81 11.04 23.51
C LEU A 704 -19.32 11.12 23.60
#